data_AF-A0ABD3QTZ0-F1
#
_entry.id   AF-A0ABD3QTZ0-F1
#
_cell.length_a   1.000
_cell.length_b   1.000
_cell.length_c   1.000
_cell.angle_alpha   90.00
_cell.angle_beta   90.00
_cell.angle_gamma   90.00
#
_symmetry.space_group_name_H-M   'P 1'
#
loop_
_entity.id
_entity.type
_entity.pdbx_description
1 polymer ?
#
loop_
_entity_poly.entity_id
_entity_poly.type
_entity_poly.pdbx_seq_one_letter_code
_entity_poly.pdbx_strand_id
1 'polypeptide(L)'
;MTAKRRARASALTLSLLTNSFNNNVVAFQLSSSSSACKYRPMAATILDDNDIDEIGHINGLTSPQSKSTSYEYSAQQITVLSGLEPVRKRPGMYIGSTGPDGLHHLVYEVLDNSVDEALAGHASLISVVLHDPEDAGDGSANSGGGNRCTITDNGRGIPTDLHPTTNISALETVLTVLHAGGKFDNAQAGSGYKVSGGLHGVGISVVNALSEYVEVRVDRQNGNTKSPSMERKMMRFERGVRVGELQDVDIGDDIVSNNNGWEGVVFQTNEFKAMTPLGDDNDVDDEDDENDTLRGRGKIKSTAKSSQSTSSKKQGKASANEEDSSTLEYKISLVQSLLSERKSGTTVTFLPDITVFKGANGKPGITFDETKLAMRMDEIAYLNAGLVLTLQDKRSSSIKRGGDKSDIVTIFHHAGGLAEYADFLCRGKTPMFGEGSTAIKSKGPKSNLGPPAVGLSLSSDGTTLLFHAEITPTSSSSNTPQAPIAIDAALRYTANNYNEQILSFVNNIRTRDGGSHVEGLKSCLTRVLNQSARRLGKLKEGDGNLSGDHVREGLTAIISVSVSEPEFEGQTKGRLGNPEVRPAVEAALGGELNKFFDFHPEILNILFENASRAAAAAAAAKAAREVVRKKTLLQSTVLPGKLADCSSKEFSETELFIVEGDSAAGSAKQGRDRRTQAILPLRGKILNIERAAPERIYQNSELQGLISACGLGMKGSELEEGSLRYGKIVIMTDADVDGAHIRVLLLTFFFRYQRELVEKGFLYIAQPPLYKIMTGSGRARIEKYTFSDEEKEQYLREMLGIKEGDPITDNDLSDGKVMIQRFKGLGEMMPKQLWETTMDPESRTLLQVSVNDCALADMTMDILMGTDVASRRNFICDRAENLKLGDLDV
;
A
#
# COMPACT_ATOMS: atom_id res chain seq x y z
N MET A 1 -28.56 48.16 -17.27
CA MET A 1 -29.51 48.93 -16.44
C MET A 1 -29.76 48.18 -15.13
N THR A 2 -29.33 48.78 -14.02
CA THR A 2 -29.89 48.67 -12.65
C THR A 2 -31.42 48.81 -12.66
N ALA A 3 -32.24 48.36 -11.71
CA ALA A 3 -32.11 47.65 -10.43
C ALA A 3 -33.53 47.42 -9.83
N LYS A 4 -33.56 46.84 -8.62
CA LYS A 4 -34.50 47.00 -7.47
C LYS A 4 -35.52 45.87 -7.27
N ARG A 5 -35.35 45.05 -6.22
CA ARG A 5 -35.66 45.22 -4.75
C ARG A 5 -37.10 44.76 -4.46
N ARG A 6 -37.48 44.13 -3.34
CA ARG A 6 -36.88 43.39 -2.21
C ARG A 6 -38.06 43.01 -1.28
N ALA A 7 -37.94 41.92 -0.51
CA ALA A 7 -38.60 41.65 0.79
C ALA A 7 -40.11 41.30 0.79
N ARG A 8 -40.69 40.44 1.66
CA ARG A 8 -40.23 39.70 2.86
C ARG A 8 -41.34 38.71 3.34
N ALA A 9 -40.95 37.50 3.79
CA ALA A 9 -41.35 36.80 5.04
C ALA A 9 -42.84 36.41 5.29
N SER A 10 -43.24 35.34 6.01
CA SER A 10 -42.67 34.12 6.60
C SER A 10 -43.83 33.33 7.28
N ALA A 11 -43.74 31.99 7.30
CA ALA A 11 -44.18 31.02 8.35
C ALA A 11 -45.67 30.79 8.71
N LEU A 12 -46.10 29.50 8.80
CA LEU A 12 -46.35 28.72 10.05
C LEU A 12 -47.06 27.33 9.81
N THR A 13 -46.53 26.26 10.45
CA THR A 13 -47.18 25.09 11.17
C THR A 13 -48.29 24.20 10.53
N LEU A 14 -48.61 22.95 10.93
CA LEU A 14 -48.02 21.77 11.63
C LEU A 14 -49.15 20.68 11.74
N SER A 15 -48.79 19.37 11.70
CA SER A 15 -49.50 18.18 12.29
C SER A 15 -50.76 17.61 11.57
N LEU A 16 -51.22 16.35 11.68
CA LEU A 16 -50.75 14.95 11.89
C LEU A 16 -52.03 14.05 11.94
N LEU A 17 -51.91 12.73 11.67
CA LEU A 17 -52.74 11.56 12.10
C LEU A 17 -53.58 10.72 11.07
N THR A 18 -53.16 9.45 10.96
CA THR A 18 -53.90 8.13 10.96
C THR A 18 -55.08 7.84 10.03
N ASN A 19 -55.03 6.73 9.24
CA ASN A 19 -55.60 5.40 9.57
C ASN A 19 -55.58 4.39 8.39
N SER A 20 -55.57 3.09 8.76
CA SER A 20 -55.56 1.86 7.95
C SER A 20 -56.93 1.42 7.37
N PHE A 21 -56.96 0.61 6.28
CA PHE A 21 -57.56 -0.76 6.19
C PHE A 21 -57.80 -1.28 4.74
N ASN A 22 -57.21 -2.46 4.47
CA ASN A 22 -57.66 -3.68 3.75
C ASN A 22 -58.22 -3.79 2.30
N ASN A 23 -57.51 -4.67 1.56
CA ASN A 23 -57.92 -5.89 0.83
C ASN A 23 -58.47 -5.89 -0.62
N ASN A 24 -57.65 -6.54 -1.46
CA ASN A 24 -57.94 -7.68 -2.36
C ASN A 24 -58.24 -7.46 -3.87
N VAL A 25 -57.29 -8.01 -4.66
CA VAL A 25 -57.44 -8.94 -5.80
C VAL A 25 -57.24 -8.41 -7.24
N VAL A 26 -56.45 -9.21 -7.97
CA VAL A 26 -56.18 -9.36 -9.42
C VAL A 26 -54.96 -8.66 -10.03
N ALA A 27 -54.13 -9.53 -10.61
CA ALA A 27 -52.96 -9.34 -11.45
C ALA A 27 -53.04 -8.19 -12.47
N PHE A 28 -51.93 -7.45 -12.58
CA PHE A 28 -51.59 -6.68 -13.77
C PHE A 28 -50.16 -6.96 -14.20
N GLN A 29 -50.07 -7.60 -15.36
CA GLN A 29 -48.91 -7.67 -16.22
C GLN A 29 -48.76 -6.29 -16.87
N LEU A 30 -47.73 -5.52 -16.50
CA LEU A 30 -47.40 -4.26 -17.16
C LEU A 30 -45.91 -4.19 -17.47
N SER A 31 -45.66 -4.24 -18.77
CA SER A 31 -44.48 -3.84 -19.50
C SER A 31 -43.94 -2.49 -19.04
N SER A 32 -42.63 -2.43 -18.86
CA SER A 32 -41.84 -1.21 -18.65
C SER A 32 -41.90 -0.30 -19.88
N SER A 33 -42.52 0.87 -19.72
CA SER A 33 -42.36 2.00 -20.63
C SER A 33 -41.34 2.98 -20.04
N SER A 34 -40.11 2.94 -20.55
CA SER A 34 -39.15 4.04 -20.45
C SER A 34 -39.37 4.99 -21.63
N SER A 35 -39.42 6.28 -21.31
CA SER A 35 -39.63 7.38 -22.25
C SER A 35 -38.41 7.55 -23.16
N ALA A 36 -38.50 7.03 -24.38
CA ALA A 36 -37.56 7.30 -25.47
C ALA A 36 -37.95 8.59 -26.23
N CYS A 37 -37.01 9.52 -26.28
CA CYS A 37 -37.06 10.73 -27.10
C CYS A 37 -37.03 10.35 -28.59
N LYS A 38 -38.05 10.76 -29.35
CA LYS A 38 -38.25 10.41 -30.77
C LYS A 38 -37.35 11.26 -31.67
N TYR A 39 -36.37 10.63 -32.32
CA TYR A 39 -35.78 11.12 -33.57
C TYR A 39 -36.60 10.56 -34.76
N ARG A 40 -36.94 11.43 -35.72
CA ARG A 40 -37.63 11.09 -36.98
C ARG A 40 -36.59 10.60 -38.01
N PRO A 41 -36.87 9.58 -38.84
CA PRO A 41 -35.98 9.15 -39.90
C PRO A 41 -36.19 10.02 -41.15
N MET A 42 -35.11 10.49 -41.78
CA MET A 42 -35.15 10.99 -43.16
C MET A 42 -34.63 9.91 -44.11
N ALA A 43 -35.40 9.69 -45.16
CA ALA A 43 -35.15 8.72 -46.21
C ALA A 43 -33.89 9.10 -47.02
N ALA A 44 -33.05 8.10 -47.29
CA ALA A 44 -31.96 8.20 -48.26
C ALA A 44 -32.56 8.33 -49.67
N THR A 45 -32.26 9.44 -50.34
CA THR A 45 -32.47 9.59 -51.79
C THR A 45 -31.10 9.48 -52.43
N ILE A 46 -30.91 8.44 -53.25
CA ILE A 46 -29.78 8.29 -54.14
C ILE A 46 -29.96 9.34 -55.24
N LEU A 47 -28.99 10.24 -55.40
CA LEU A 47 -28.90 11.09 -56.58
C LEU A 47 -27.73 10.57 -57.40
N ASP A 48 -28.04 10.20 -58.64
CA ASP A 48 -27.09 9.79 -59.67
C ASP A 48 -26.24 10.99 -60.13
N ASP A 49 -25.00 10.66 -60.49
CA ASP A 49 -24.05 11.55 -61.17
C ASP A 49 -24.64 12.02 -62.50
N ASN A 50 -24.99 13.29 -62.62
CA ASN A 50 -24.81 14.16 -63.79
C ASN A 50 -25.41 15.55 -63.51
N ASP A 51 -24.77 16.57 -64.09
CA ASP A 51 -25.16 17.99 -64.11
C ASP A 51 -24.67 18.84 -62.93
N ILE A 52 -23.38 19.21 -62.97
CA ILE A 52 -22.89 20.45 -62.38
C ILE A 52 -22.37 21.32 -63.52
N ASP A 53 -23.26 22.17 -64.05
CA ASP A 53 -22.88 23.41 -64.73
C ASP A 53 -23.92 24.49 -64.40
N GLU A 54 -23.41 25.68 -64.13
CA GLU A 54 -24.12 26.96 -63.93
C GLU A 54 -24.83 27.23 -62.58
N ILE A 55 -24.21 28.14 -61.80
CA ILE A 55 -24.74 29.34 -61.12
C ILE A 55 -23.58 29.75 -60.17
N GLY A 56 -22.84 30.83 -60.39
CA GLY A 56 -23.29 32.20 -60.56
C GLY A 56 -22.72 33.01 -59.38
N HIS A 57 -21.74 33.87 -59.67
CA HIS A 57 -21.03 34.75 -58.74
C HIS A 57 -21.93 35.49 -57.75
N ILE A 58 -21.59 35.45 -56.45
CA ILE A 58 -21.86 36.56 -55.52
C ILE A 58 -20.62 36.79 -54.67
N ASN A 59 -19.94 37.91 -54.94
CA ASN A 59 -18.83 38.42 -54.15
C ASN A 59 -19.33 39.08 -52.87
N GLY A 60 -18.67 38.78 -51.76
CA GLY A 60 -18.67 39.65 -50.58
C GLY A 60 -18.92 38.93 -49.26
N LEU A 61 -17.83 38.44 -48.65
CA LEU A 61 -17.56 38.41 -47.21
C LEU A 61 -16.23 37.67 -47.01
N THR A 62 -15.13 38.43 -47.01
CA THR A 62 -13.80 37.92 -46.65
C THR A 62 -13.75 37.64 -45.15
N SER A 63 -13.85 36.35 -44.78
CA SER A 63 -13.41 35.86 -43.47
C SER A 63 -11.88 35.82 -43.40
N PRO A 64 -11.27 35.93 -42.20
CA PRO A 64 -9.82 35.83 -42.07
C PRO A 64 -9.40 34.44 -42.57
N GLN A 65 -8.39 34.37 -43.43
CA GLN A 65 -7.79 33.11 -43.84
C GLN A 65 -7.17 32.43 -42.61
N SER A 66 -7.92 31.55 -41.95
CA SER A 66 -7.32 30.42 -41.26
C SER A 66 -6.86 29.46 -42.36
N LYS A 67 -5.57 29.11 -42.36
CA LYS A 67 -5.10 27.95 -43.11
C LYS A 67 -5.79 26.73 -42.49
N SER A 68 -6.96 26.35 -43.02
CA SER A 68 -7.54 25.05 -42.73
C SER A 68 -6.71 24.02 -43.48
N THR A 69 -5.63 23.55 -42.87
CA THR A 69 -5.09 22.23 -43.21
C THR A 69 -6.22 21.25 -42.97
N SER A 70 -6.88 20.80 -44.04
CA SER A 70 -7.79 19.67 -43.99
C SER A 70 -6.96 18.46 -43.60
N TYR A 71 -6.97 18.09 -42.32
CA TYR A 71 -6.41 16.83 -41.89
C TYR A 71 -7.30 15.74 -42.49
N GLU A 72 -6.78 15.07 -43.51
CA GLU A 72 -7.47 13.99 -44.20
C GLU A 72 -7.50 12.78 -43.25
N TYR A 73 -8.55 12.68 -42.44
CA TYR A 73 -8.76 11.56 -41.52
C TYR A 73 -9.36 10.38 -42.29
N SER A 74 -8.49 9.52 -42.80
CA SER A 74 -8.85 8.33 -43.57
C SER A 74 -8.63 7.05 -42.76
N ALA A 75 -9.19 5.93 -43.23
CA ALA A 75 -8.98 4.63 -42.61
C ALA A 75 -7.50 4.24 -42.45
N GLN A 76 -6.61 4.80 -43.28
CA GLN A 76 -5.16 4.55 -43.23
C GLN A 76 -4.50 5.13 -41.97
N GLN A 77 -5.14 6.11 -41.31
CA GLN A 77 -4.66 6.68 -40.04
C GLN A 77 -5.09 5.84 -38.83
N ILE A 78 -5.93 4.82 -39.02
CA ILE A 78 -6.30 3.86 -37.97
C ILE A 78 -5.16 2.84 -37.84
N THR A 79 -4.40 2.91 -36.75
CA THR A 79 -3.34 1.94 -36.46
C THR A 79 -3.91 0.76 -35.66
N VAL A 80 -3.86 -0.44 -36.23
CA VAL A 80 -4.15 -1.69 -35.52
C VAL A 80 -2.84 -2.23 -34.96
N LEU A 81 -2.80 -2.48 -33.65
CA LEU A 81 -1.65 -3.04 -32.96
C LEU A 81 -1.88 -4.55 -32.77
N SER A 82 -0.95 -5.38 -33.22
CA SER A 82 -1.04 -6.85 -33.13
C SER A 82 -0.10 -7.43 -32.07
N GLY A 83 -0.43 -8.63 -31.56
CA GLY A 83 0.38 -9.32 -30.56
C GLY A 83 0.52 -8.51 -29.27
N LEU A 84 1.75 -8.30 -28.82
CA LEU A 84 2.08 -7.60 -27.57
C LEU A 84 2.43 -6.11 -27.76
N GLU A 85 2.37 -5.58 -28.99
CA GLU A 85 2.58 -4.15 -29.24
C GLU A 85 1.64 -3.21 -28.45
N PRO A 86 0.33 -3.52 -28.25
CA PRO A 86 -0.55 -2.68 -27.45
C PRO A 86 -0.03 -2.47 -26.02
N VAL A 87 0.55 -3.51 -25.42
CA VAL A 87 1.10 -3.49 -24.05
C VAL A 87 2.30 -2.55 -23.98
N ARG A 88 3.23 -2.66 -24.94
CA ARG A 88 4.43 -1.82 -24.99
C ARG A 88 4.11 -0.35 -25.27
N LYS A 89 3.09 -0.06 -26.09
CA LYS A 89 2.68 1.33 -26.37
C LYS A 89 1.93 1.97 -25.20
N ARG A 90 1.21 1.19 -24.38
CA ARG A 90 0.40 1.69 -23.26
C ARG A 90 0.59 0.85 -21.98
N PRO A 91 1.81 0.76 -21.43
CA PRO A 91 2.13 -0.13 -20.30
C PRO A 91 1.29 0.18 -19.06
N GLY A 92 1.05 1.46 -18.76
CA GLY A 92 0.26 1.88 -17.60
C GLY A 92 -1.19 1.33 -17.59
N MET A 93 -1.76 0.97 -18.74
CA MET A 93 -3.09 0.33 -18.77
C MET A 93 -3.07 -1.11 -18.26
N TYR A 94 -1.92 -1.79 -18.33
CA TYR A 94 -1.78 -3.21 -17.96
C TYR A 94 -1.17 -3.37 -16.56
N ILE A 95 -0.15 -2.57 -16.24
CA ILE A 95 0.60 -2.65 -14.97
C ILE A 95 0.39 -1.43 -14.04
N GLY A 96 -0.58 -0.57 -14.36
CA GLY A 96 -0.96 0.62 -13.58
C GLY A 96 -0.02 1.83 -13.77
N SER A 97 1.29 1.62 -13.66
CA SER A 97 2.29 2.68 -13.85
C SER A 97 3.57 2.15 -14.48
N THR A 98 4.45 3.03 -14.95
CA THR A 98 5.83 2.68 -15.37
C THR A 98 6.86 3.08 -14.31
N GLY A 99 6.41 3.35 -13.08
CA GLY A 99 7.26 3.69 -11.94
C GLY A 99 7.66 2.45 -11.13
N PRO A 100 8.18 2.64 -9.89
CA PRO A 100 8.53 1.53 -9.00
C PRO A 100 7.38 0.55 -8.79
N ASP A 101 6.14 1.01 -8.64
CA ASP A 101 4.98 0.13 -8.45
C ASP A 101 4.75 -0.80 -9.64
N GLY A 102 4.82 -0.28 -10.86
CA GLY A 102 4.69 -1.08 -12.08
C GLY A 102 5.83 -2.07 -12.27
N LEU A 103 7.05 -1.71 -11.86
CA LEU A 103 8.20 -2.61 -11.90
C LEU A 103 7.99 -3.83 -10.99
N HIS A 104 7.55 -3.60 -9.75
CA HIS A 104 7.23 -4.68 -8.80
C HIS A 104 6.04 -5.52 -9.26
N HIS A 105 5.09 -4.90 -9.97
CA HIS A 105 3.94 -5.61 -10.53
C HIS A 105 4.34 -6.72 -11.50
N LEU A 106 5.46 -6.57 -12.24
CA LEU A 106 5.99 -7.66 -13.06
C LEU A 106 6.36 -8.89 -12.24
N VAL A 107 7.00 -8.69 -11.08
CA VAL A 107 7.34 -9.77 -10.15
C VAL A 107 6.07 -10.40 -9.58
N TYR A 108 5.10 -9.58 -9.18
CA TYR A 108 3.83 -10.07 -8.64
C TYR A 108 3.06 -10.93 -9.64
N GLU A 109 3.03 -10.58 -10.93
CA GLU A 109 2.34 -11.39 -11.95
C GLU A 109 2.97 -12.78 -12.13
N VAL A 110 4.30 -12.89 -12.06
CA VAL A 110 4.98 -14.20 -12.13
C VAL A 110 4.79 -14.97 -10.82
N LEU A 111 4.97 -14.30 -9.67
CA LEU A 111 4.81 -14.89 -8.35
C LEU A 111 3.38 -15.41 -8.11
N ASP A 112 2.36 -14.62 -8.46
CA ASP A 112 0.96 -15.00 -8.31
C ASP A 112 0.61 -16.23 -9.18
N ASN A 113 1.24 -16.38 -10.35
CA ASN A 113 1.07 -17.60 -11.15
C ASN A 113 1.66 -18.83 -10.46
N SER A 114 2.83 -18.72 -9.82
CA SER A 114 3.41 -19.80 -9.02
C SER A 114 2.59 -20.09 -7.76
N VAL A 115 2.00 -19.07 -7.14
CA VAL A 115 1.08 -19.23 -6.00
C VAL A 115 -0.22 -19.92 -6.42
N ASP A 116 -0.73 -19.66 -7.63
CA ASP A 116 -1.90 -20.37 -8.16
C ASP A 116 -1.62 -21.89 -8.31
N GLU A 117 -0.38 -22.31 -8.61
CA GLU A 117 0.01 -23.72 -8.55
C GLU A 117 0.01 -24.28 -7.12
N ALA A 118 0.37 -23.46 -6.13
CA ALA A 118 0.31 -23.84 -4.71
C ALA A 118 -1.15 -23.96 -4.23
N LEU A 119 -2.02 -23.02 -4.62
CA LEU A 119 -3.47 -23.09 -4.35
C LEU A 119 -4.13 -24.33 -4.97
N ALA A 120 -3.64 -24.76 -6.14
CA ALA A 120 -4.07 -26.01 -6.76
C ALA A 120 -3.50 -27.27 -6.09
N GLY A 121 -2.67 -27.12 -5.06
CA GLY A 121 -2.06 -28.22 -4.29
C GLY A 121 -0.86 -28.88 -4.97
N HIS A 122 -0.25 -28.21 -5.95
CA HIS A 122 0.84 -28.77 -6.75
C HIS A 122 2.21 -28.16 -6.45
N ALA A 123 2.27 -26.96 -5.89
CA ALA A 123 3.52 -26.32 -5.44
C ALA A 123 3.55 -26.17 -3.92
N SER A 124 4.74 -26.29 -3.35
CA SER A 124 5.02 -26.14 -1.92
C SER A 124 6.23 -25.25 -1.63
N LEU A 125 7.06 -24.97 -2.65
CA LEU A 125 8.23 -24.09 -2.56
C LEU A 125 8.24 -23.14 -3.76
N ILE A 126 8.37 -21.85 -3.48
CA ILE A 126 8.60 -20.81 -4.49
C ILE A 126 9.80 -19.97 -4.07
N SER A 127 10.77 -19.83 -4.96
CA SER A 127 11.99 -19.06 -4.73
C SER A 127 12.05 -17.84 -5.64
N VAL A 128 12.38 -16.68 -5.07
CA VAL A 128 12.58 -15.41 -5.75
C VAL A 128 14.03 -14.98 -5.54
N VAL A 129 14.75 -14.71 -6.63
CA VAL A 129 16.14 -14.27 -6.62
C VAL A 129 16.26 -12.95 -7.37
N LEU A 130 16.80 -11.94 -6.70
CA LEU A 130 17.22 -10.67 -7.30
C LEU A 130 18.72 -10.77 -7.56
N HIS A 131 19.13 -10.56 -8.82
CA HIS A 131 20.51 -10.77 -9.23
C HIS A 131 21.33 -9.47 -9.22
N ASP A 132 22.63 -9.62 -8.97
CA ASP A 132 23.61 -8.52 -9.08
C ASP A 132 23.75 -8.07 -10.55
N PRO A 133 23.82 -6.75 -10.83
CA PRO A 133 24.19 -6.24 -12.15
C PRO A 133 25.48 -6.79 -12.75
N GLU A 134 26.45 -7.24 -11.95
CA GLU A 134 27.71 -7.78 -12.43
C GLU A 134 27.64 -9.28 -12.78
N ASP A 135 26.61 -10.01 -12.34
CA ASP A 135 26.39 -11.44 -12.60
C ASP A 135 25.76 -11.71 -13.99
N ALA A 136 26.41 -11.21 -15.05
CA ALA A 136 26.11 -11.55 -16.44
C ALA A 136 26.76 -12.89 -16.81
N GLY A 137 26.21 -14.00 -16.29
CA GLY A 137 26.64 -15.37 -16.64
C GLY A 137 26.47 -15.77 -18.11
N ASP A 138 25.97 -14.90 -18.99
CA ASP A 138 25.76 -15.19 -20.42
C ASP A 138 26.76 -14.48 -21.37
N GLY A 139 27.77 -13.78 -20.83
CA GLY A 139 28.79 -13.11 -21.64
C GLY A 139 28.30 -11.86 -22.40
N SER A 140 27.09 -11.37 -22.13
CA SER A 140 26.63 -10.07 -22.61
C SER A 140 27.25 -8.93 -21.80
N ALA A 141 28.50 -8.58 -22.12
CA ALA A 141 29.27 -7.54 -21.45
C ALA A 141 28.77 -6.09 -21.68
N ASN A 142 27.56 -5.88 -22.24
CA ASN A 142 27.09 -4.56 -22.68
C ASN A 142 25.64 -4.19 -22.29
N SER A 143 24.95 -4.97 -21.46
CA SER A 143 23.65 -4.58 -20.90
C SER A 143 23.83 -4.12 -19.45
N GLY A 144 23.57 -2.84 -19.16
CA GLY A 144 23.68 -2.26 -17.81
C GLY A 144 22.77 -2.97 -16.79
N GLY A 145 23.31 -4.01 -16.16
CA GLY A 145 22.59 -5.16 -15.59
C GLY A 145 21.77 -4.95 -14.32
N GLY A 146 21.37 -3.74 -13.94
CA GLY A 146 20.56 -3.59 -12.73
C GLY A 146 19.13 -4.06 -12.99
N ASN A 147 18.66 -5.10 -12.28
CA ASN A 147 17.26 -5.60 -12.17
C ASN A 147 16.87 -6.90 -12.89
N ARG A 148 17.75 -7.91 -12.95
CA ARG A 148 17.29 -9.27 -13.30
C ARG A 148 16.60 -9.93 -12.10
N CYS A 149 15.43 -10.54 -12.34
CA CYS A 149 14.69 -11.31 -11.33
C CYS A 149 14.44 -12.74 -11.86
N THR A 150 14.60 -13.73 -10.99
CA THR A 150 14.24 -15.12 -11.26
C THR A 150 13.22 -15.59 -10.24
N ILE A 151 12.14 -16.22 -10.70
CA ILE A 151 11.14 -16.89 -9.87
C ILE A 151 11.09 -18.36 -10.27
N THR A 152 11.20 -19.25 -9.29
CA THR A 152 11.16 -20.71 -9.50
C THR A 152 10.13 -21.35 -8.58
N ASP A 153 9.25 -22.17 -9.12
CA ASP A 153 8.36 -23.04 -8.36
C ASP A 153 8.67 -24.52 -8.55
N ASN A 154 8.12 -25.34 -7.67
CA ASN A 154 8.10 -26.80 -7.77
C ASN A 154 6.73 -27.36 -8.17
N GLY A 155 5.93 -26.58 -8.92
CA GLY A 155 4.59 -26.95 -9.37
C GLY A 155 4.59 -27.95 -10.54
N ARG A 156 3.50 -27.97 -11.31
CA ARG A 156 3.37 -28.89 -12.47
C ARG A 156 4.22 -28.50 -13.68
N GLY A 157 4.67 -27.25 -13.76
CA GLY A 157 5.33 -26.69 -14.96
C GLY A 157 4.33 -26.20 -16.02
N ILE A 158 4.62 -25.11 -16.74
CA ILE A 158 3.77 -24.64 -17.86
C ILE A 158 3.72 -25.70 -18.97
N PRO A 159 2.56 -26.04 -19.56
CA PRO A 159 2.48 -27.01 -20.66
C PRO A 159 3.34 -26.62 -21.87
N THR A 160 4.05 -27.59 -22.44
CA THR A 160 5.01 -27.41 -23.55
C THR A 160 4.52 -28.03 -24.87
N ASP A 161 3.42 -28.79 -24.81
CA ASP A 161 2.80 -29.43 -25.97
C ASP A 161 2.22 -28.40 -26.94
N LEU A 162 1.95 -28.82 -28.18
CA LEU A 162 1.29 -27.97 -29.17
C LEU A 162 -0.14 -27.62 -28.73
N HIS A 163 -0.46 -26.33 -28.72
CA HIS A 163 -1.79 -25.85 -28.41
C HIS A 163 -2.71 -26.01 -29.63
N PRO A 164 -3.93 -26.58 -29.47
CA PRO A 164 -4.76 -27.03 -30.59
C PRO A 164 -5.23 -25.89 -31.53
N THR A 165 -5.37 -24.67 -31.02
CA THR A 165 -5.86 -23.53 -31.82
C THR A 165 -4.74 -22.73 -32.45
N THR A 166 -3.64 -22.52 -31.72
CA THR A 166 -2.53 -21.66 -32.16
C THR A 166 -1.46 -22.44 -32.91
N ASN A 167 -1.44 -23.78 -32.80
CA ASN A 167 -0.48 -24.69 -33.45
C ASN A 167 1.01 -24.39 -33.14
N ILE A 168 1.26 -23.65 -32.07
CA ILE A 168 2.57 -23.44 -31.45
C ILE A 168 2.55 -24.03 -30.04
N SER A 169 3.69 -24.10 -29.36
CA SER A 169 3.72 -24.64 -28.00
C SER A 169 2.79 -23.84 -27.07
N ALA A 170 2.17 -24.51 -26.11
CA ALA A 170 1.33 -23.86 -25.12
C ALA A 170 2.13 -22.84 -24.31
N LEU A 171 3.41 -23.11 -24.04
CA LEU A 171 4.37 -22.16 -23.46
C LEU A 171 4.46 -20.88 -24.31
N GLU A 172 4.77 -20.99 -25.60
CA GLU A 172 4.84 -19.83 -26.48
C GLU A 172 3.50 -19.08 -26.54
N THR A 173 2.39 -19.82 -26.57
CA THR A 173 1.04 -19.26 -26.62
C THR A 173 0.75 -18.35 -25.42
N VAL A 174 0.99 -18.82 -24.18
CA VAL A 174 0.72 -18.01 -22.98
C VAL A 174 1.64 -16.80 -22.82
N LEU A 175 2.82 -16.83 -23.45
CA LEU A 175 3.80 -15.75 -23.42
C LEU A 175 3.63 -14.73 -24.54
N THR A 176 2.97 -15.05 -25.64
CA THR A 176 2.89 -14.19 -26.85
C THR A 176 1.46 -13.76 -27.21
N VAL A 177 0.44 -14.44 -26.69
CA VAL A 177 -0.97 -14.15 -26.96
C VAL A 177 -1.64 -13.58 -25.71
N LEU A 178 -2.20 -12.38 -25.82
CA LEU A 178 -3.02 -11.80 -24.75
C LEU A 178 -4.29 -12.64 -24.57
N HIS A 179 -4.73 -12.79 -23.32
CA HIS A 179 -5.90 -13.58 -22.95
C HIS A 179 -5.76 -15.08 -23.28
N ALA A 180 -4.55 -15.61 -23.17
CA ALA A 180 -4.27 -17.03 -23.34
C ALA A 180 -3.77 -17.63 -22.01
N GLY A 181 -4.43 -18.70 -21.55
CA GLY A 181 -4.10 -19.36 -20.30
C GLY A 181 -5.14 -20.39 -19.88
N GLY A 182 -4.79 -21.28 -18.96
CA GLY A 182 -5.70 -22.32 -18.45
C GLY A 182 -6.69 -21.84 -17.39
N LYS A 183 -6.85 -20.53 -17.20
CA LYS A 183 -7.56 -19.91 -16.06
C LYS A 183 -8.96 -19.36 -16.41
N PHE A 184 -9.50 -19.70 -17.58
CA PHE A 184 -10.75 -19.13 -18.11
C PHE A 184 -12.01 -20.01 -17.94
N ASP A 185 -11.86 -21.29 -17.62
CA ASP A 185 -12.98 -22.25 -17.60
C ASP A 185 -13.00 -23.09 -16.31
N ASN A 186 -13.11 -22.45 -15.14
CA ASN A 186 -13.09 -23.13 -13.82
C ASN A 186 -14.30 -24.07 -13.59
N ALA A 187 -15.30 -24.05 -14.48
CA ALA A 187 -16.54 -24.83 -14.38
C ALA A 187 -16.51 -26.20 -15.11
N GLN A 188 -15.50 -26.49 -15.95
CA GLN A 188 -15.40 -27.76 -16.69
C GLN A 188 -14.58 -28.81 -15.91
N ALA A 189 -15.08 -30.04 -15.83
CA ALA A 189 -14.33 -31.18 -15.27
C ALA A 189 -13.09 -31.46 -16.14
N GLY A 190 -11.91 -31.00 -15.67
CA GLY A 190 -10.65 -31.05 -16.42
C GLY A 190 -9.91 -29.71 -16.56
N SER A 191 -10.47 -28.60 -16.04
CA SER A 191 -9.75 -27.32 -15.95
C SER A 191 -8.49 -27.42 -15.08
N GLY A 192 -7.41 -26.75 -15.50
CA GLY A 192 -6.12 -26.79 -14.81
C GLY A 192 -6.12 -26.14 -13.42
N TYR A 193 -7.11 -25.29 -13.12
CA TYR A 193 -7.28 -24.60 -11.84
C TYR A 193 -8.76 -24.60 -11.42
N LYS A 194 -9.05 -24.91 -10.14
CA LYS A 194 -10.40 -24.80 -9.55
C LYS A 194 -10.68 -23.39 -9.01
N VAL A 195 -9.63 -22.73 -8.52
CA VAL A 195 -9.60 -21.36 -7.98
C VAL A 195 -8.23 -20.76 -8.34
N SER A 196 -8.20 -19.52 -8.82
CA SER A 196 -6.95 -18.79 -9.14
C SER A 196 -7.13 -17.28 -9.00
N GLY A 197 -6.08 -16.57 -8.60
CA GLY A 197 -6.06 -15.09 -8.57
C GLY A 197 -5.88 -14.48 -9.98
N GLY A 198 -5.17 -15.19 -10.87
CA GLY A 198 -5.07 -14.82 -12.28
C GLY A 198 -6.36 -15.15 -13.04
N LEU A 199 -7.02 -14.14 -13.61
CA LEU A 199 -8.31 -14.29 -14.31
C LEU A 199 -8.29 -13.84 -15.76
N HIS A 200 -7.33 -13.01 -16.13
CA HIS A 200 -7.34 -12.33 -17.43
C HIS A 200 -6.51 -13.05 -18.49
N GLY A 201 -5.61 -13.97 -18.10
CA GLY A 201 -4.65 -14.62 -19.00
C GLY A 201 -3.73 -13.63 -19.73
N VAL A 202 -3.37 -12.52 -19.07
CA VAL A 202 -2.55 -11.45 -19.63
C VAL A 202 -1.20 -11.30 -18.88
N GLY A 203 -1.12 -11.72 -17.61
CA GLY A 203 0.00 -11.46 -16.72
C GLY A 203 1.39 -11.75 -17.28
N ILE A 204 1.70 -13.03 -17.54
CA ILE A 204 3.04 -13.43 -18.00
C ILE A 204 3.39 -12.89 -19.40
N SER A 205 2.38 -12.69 -20.27
CA SER A 205 2.58 -12.07 -21.58
C SER A 205 2.92 -10.58 -21.47
N VAL A 206 2.41 -9.87 -20.46
CA VAL A 206 2.78 -8.47 -20.16
C VAL A 206 4.20 -8.40 -19.63
N VAL A 207 4.60 -9.33 -18.77
CA VAL A 207 6.00 -9.45 -18.32
C VAL A 207 6.92 -9.63 -19.53
N ASN A 208 6.58 -10.55 -20.43
CA ASN A 208 7.31 -10.74 -21.69
C ASN A 208 7.38 -9.47 -22.55
N ALA A 209 6.24 -8.78 -22.72
CA ALA A 209 6.18 -7.56 -23.50
C ALA A 209 7.05 -6.44 -22.92
N LEU A 210 7.11 -6.30 -21.60
CA LEU A 210 7.75 -5.18 -20.90
C LEU A 210 9.17 -5.52 -20.39
N SER A 211 9.70 -6.66 -20.79
CA SER A 211 11.07 -7.09 -20.51
C SER A 211 11.96 -6.94 -21.74
N GLU A 212 13.24 -6.64 -21.52
CA GLU A 212 14.28 -6.75 -22.53
C GLU A 212 14.41 -8.20 -22.98
N TYR A 213 14.49 -9.12 -22.02
CA TYR A 213 14.35 -10.55 -22.26
C TYR A 213 13.57 -11.27 -21.16
N VAL A 214 12.95 -12.38 -21.54
CA VAL A 214 12.39 -13.39 -20.63
C VAL A 214 12.91 -14.75 -21.05
N GLU A 215 13.41 -15.52 -20.10
CA GLU A 215 13.80 -16.90 -20.26
C GLU A 215 12.91 -17.77 -19.37
N VAL A 216 12.28 -18.78 -19.96
CA VAL A 216 11.43 -19.73 -19.23
C VAL A 216 11.99 -21.13 -19.40
N ARG A 217 12.24 -21.78 -18.26
CA ARG A 217 12.61 -23.19 -18.18
C ARG A 217 11.48 -23.96 -17.52
N VAL A 218 11.14 -25.09 -18.10
CA VAL A 218 10.04 -25.95 -17.66
C VAL A 218 10.58 -27.35 -17.45
N ASP A 219 10.34 -27.87 -16.24
CA ASP A 219 10.59 -29.25 -15.86
C ASP A 219 9.24 -29.96 -15.73
N ARG A 220 8.98 -30.97 -16.56
CA ARG A 220 7.73 -31.75 -16.55
C ARG A 220 8.00 -33.23 -16.55
N GLN A 221 7.24 -33.97 -15.74
CA GLN A 221 7.27 -35.43 -15.76
C GLN A 221 6.20 -35.93 -16.73
N ASN A 222 6.61 -36.45 -17.89
CA ASN A 222 5.71 -37.02 -18.89
C ASN A 222 5.79 -38.56 -18.87
N GLY A 223 4.64 -39.24 -18.86
CA GLY A 223 4.58 -40.71 -19.04
C GLY A 223 3.51 -41.41 -18.20
N ASN A 224 3.02 -42.54 -18.70
CA ASN A 224 2.10 -43.43 -17.95
C ASN A 224 2.84 -43.99 -16.72
N THR A 225 2.14 -44.22 -15.61
CA THR A 225 2.65 -44.54 -14.24
C THR A 225 3.68 -45.68 -14.12
N LYS A 226 3.97 -46.39 -15.21
CA LYS A 226 4.92 -47.50 -15.27
C LYS A 226 6.33 -47.11 -15.77
N SER A 227 6.52 -45.96 -16.41
CA SER A 227 7.85 -45.47 -16.86
C SER A 227 7.82 -43.94 -17.08
N PRO A 228 8.04 -43.12 -16.05
CA PRO A 228 8.08 -41.67 -16.20
C PRO A 228 9.38 -41.22 -16.90
N SER A 229 9.25 -40.43 -17.96
CA SER A 229 10.36 -39.68 -18.58
C SER A 229 10.34 -38.22 -18.11
N MET A 230 11.50 -37.65 -17.85
CA MET A 230 11.65 -36.24 -17.53
C MET A 230 11.78 -35.45 -18.84
N GLU A 231 10.95 -34.44 -19.01
CA GLU A 231 11.04 -33.46 -20.09
C GLU A 231 11.53 -32.14 -19.51
N ARG A 232 12.65 -31.62 -20.02
CA ARG A 232 13.16 -30.30 -19.68
C ARG A 232 13.26 -29.45 -20.92
N LYS A 233 12.54 -28.32 -20.90
CA LYS A 233 12.46 -27.42 -22.04
C LYS A 233 12.78 -25.99 -21.65
N MET A 234 13.42 -25.26 -22.57
CA MET A 234 13.76 -23.86 -22.41
C MET A 234 13.33 -23.05 -23.63
N MET A 235 12.82 -21.84 -23.37
CA MET A 235 12.50 -20.86 -24.40
C MET A 235 12.88 -19.46 -23.95
N ARG A 236 13.48 -18.68 -24.85
CA ARG A 236 13.85 -17.27 -24.63
C ARG A 236 13.02 -16.35 -25.52
N PHE A 237 12.71 -15.18 -25.00
CA PHE A 237 11.99 -14.11 -25.66
C PHE A 237 12.72 -12.80 -25.44
N GLU A 238 12.64 -11.90 -26.40
CA GLU A 238 13.15 -10.53 -26.32
C GLU A 238 12.05 -9.56 -26.72
N ARG A 239 11.74 -8.61 -25.82
CA ARG A 239 10.73 -7.56 -26.04
C ARG A 239 9.37 -8.11 -26.53
N GLY A 240 8.95 -9.26 -26.01
CA GLY A 240 7.69 -9.92 -26.38
C GLY A 240 7.77 -10.85 -27.60
N VAL A 241 8.93 -11.01 -28.22
CA VAL A 241 9.13 -11.83 -29.44
C VAL A 241 10.01 -13.04 -29.11
N ARG A 242 9.66 -14.22 -29.60
CA ARG A 242 10.46 -15.43 -29.38
C ARG A 242 11.85 -15.35 -30.02
N VAL A 243 12.86 -15.84 -29.32
CA VAL A 243 14.25 -15.96 -29.78
C VAL A 243 14.58 -17.44 -29.92
N GLY A 244 14.33 -17.97 -31.11
CA GLY A 244 14.53 -19.39 -31.42
C GLY A 244 13.32 -20.28 -31.15
N GLU A 245 13.47 -21.57 -31.44
CA GLU A 245 12.48 -22.60 -31.15
C GLU A 245 12.62 -23.12 -29.71
N LEU A 246 11.64 -23.89 -29.25
CA LEU A 246 11.64 -24.55 -27.95
C LEU A 246 12.77 -25.59 -27.90
N GLN A 247 13.71 -25.44 -26.97
CA GLN A 247 14.91 -26.28 -26.89
C GLN A 247 14.77 -27.32 -25.79
N ASP A 248 15.22 -28.54 -26.06
CA ASP A 248 15.45 -29.55 -25.02
C ASP A 248 16.76 -29.21 -24.29
N VAL A 249 16.75 -29.26 -22.96
CA VAL A 249 17.95 -28.99 -22.14
C VAL A 249 18.43 -30.28 -21.52
N ASP A 250 19.73 -30.55 -21.61
CA ASP A 250 20.34 -31.76 -21.04
C ASP A 250 20.14 -31.81 -19.52
N ILE A 251 19.87 -33.01 -19.00
CA ILE A 251 19.63 -33.28 -17.57
C ILE A 251 20.87 -32.94 -16.70
N GLY A 252 22.04 -32.76 -17.32
CA GLY A 252 23.29 -32.41 -16.64
C GLY A 252 23.47 -30.92 -16.29
N ASP A 253 22.77 -30.02 -16.98
CA ASP A 253 22.88 -28.57 -16.78
C ASP A 253 21.72 -28.06 -15.92
N ASP A 254 21.68 -28.55 -14.69
CA ASP A 254 20.61 -28.21 -13.75
C ASP A 254 20.89 -26.93 -12.98
N ILE A 255 19.98 -25.97 -13.14
CA ILE A 255 19.67 -25.03 -12.07
C ILE A 255 19.21 -25.89 -10.87
N VAL A 256 20.00 -25.80 -9.79
CA VAL A 256 19.97 -26.64 -8.58
C VAL A 256 20.64 -28.02 -8.75
N SER A 257 21.82 -28.07 -9.35
CA SER A 257 22.74 -29.20 -9.16
C SER A 257 22.98 -29.47 -7.66
N ASN A 258 23.07 -30.76 -7.30
CA ASN A 258 23.24 -31.39 -5.99
C ASN A 258 24.42 -30.94 -5.08
N ASN A 259 24.96 -29.73 -5.25
CA ASN A 259 25.76 -29.03 -4.24
C ASN A 259 25.21 -27.62 -4.13
N ASN A 260 24.46 -27.40 -3.04
CA ASN A 260 23.92 -26.12 -2.60
C ASN A 260 24.79 -24.94 -3.05
N GLY A 261 24.37 -24.15 -4.06
CA GLY A 261 24.88 -22.78 -4.26
C GLY A 261 24.58 -21.83 -3.07
N TRP A 262 24.35 -22.42 -1.90
CA TRP A 262 24.10 -21.92 -0.58
C TRP A 262 25.23 -22.34 0.38
N GLU A 263 26.32 -22.95 -0.10
CA GLU A 263 27.57 -23.08 0.65
C GLU A 263 28.08 -21.66 0.96
N GLY A 264 28.16 -21.31 2.25
CA GLY A 264 28.52 -19.96 2.69
C GLY A 264 27.36 -18.96 2.74
N VAL A 265 26.11 -19.39 2.51
CA VAL A 265 24.92 -18.53 2.58
C VAL A 265 24.33 -18.50 3.99
N VAL A 266 23.93 -17.31 4.41
CA VAL A 266 23.31 -17.06 5.72
C VAL A 266 21.80 -17.06 5.56
N PHE A 267 21.13 -17.98 6.25
CA PHE A 267 19.67 -18.03 6.29
C PHE A 267 19.14 -17.15 7.40
N GLN A 268 18.02 -16.48 7.14
CA GLN A 268 17.27 -15.73 8.15
C GLN A 268 15.76 -15.95 7.99
N THR A 269 15.03 -15.77 9.08
CA THR A 269 13.57 -15.65 9.05
C THR A 269 13.18 -14.18 8.91
N ASN A 270 12.00 -13.90 8.34
CA ASN A 270 11.44 -12.54 8.31
C ASN A 270 10.90 -12.07 9.69
N GLU A 271 11.35 -12.68 10.78
CA GLU A 271 11.00 -12.22 12.11
C GLU A 271 11.73 -10.89 12.33
N PHE A 272 11.02 -9.78 12.11
CA PHE A 272 11.44 -8.45 12.53
C PHE A 272 12.02 -8.55 13.94
N LYS A 273 13.36 -8.48 14.04
CA LYS A 273 14.10 -8.71 15.28
C LYS A 273 13.55 -7.81 16.38
N ALA A 274 12.88 -8.40 17.36
CA ALA A 274 12.87 -7.85 18.71
C ALA A 274 14.27 -8.07 19.28
N MET A 275 15.22 -7.20 18.93
CA MET A 275 16.55 -7.23 19.52
C MET A 275 16.38 -6.84 21.00
N THR A 276 16.68 -7.78 21.89
CA THR A 276 16.71 -7.57 23.34
C THR A 276 17.53 -6.32 23.69
N PRO A 277 17.16 -5.56 24.75
CA PRO A 277 17.94 -4.41 25.18
C PRO A 277 19.37 -4.86 25.46
N LEU A 278 20.33 -4.27 24.74
CA LEU A 278 21.72 -4.26 25.18
C LEU A 278 21.71 -3.66 26.60
N GLY A 279 22.36 -4.35 27.53
CA GLY A 279 22.39 -3.98 28.94
C GLY A 279 22.83 -2.54 29.12
N ASP A 280 22.21 -1.87 30.10
CA ASP A 280 22.64 -0.58 30.61
C ASP A 280 24.08 -0.69 31.13
N ASP A 281 25.06 -0.34 30.29
CA ASP A 281 26.33 0.19 30.77
C ASP A 281 26.09 1.66 31.14
N ASN A 282 25.56 1.86 32.35
CA ASN A 282 25.54 3.16 33.01
C ASN A 282 26.96 3.47 33.51
N ASP A 283 27.82 3.97 32.61
CA ASP A 283 28.94 4.83 33.00
C ASP A 283 28.47 6.27 32.85
N VAL A 284 27.84 6.79 33.91
CA VAL A 284 27.61 8.23 34.08
C VAL A 284 28.87 8.77 34.73
N ASP A 285 29.67 9.48 33.93
CA ASP A 285 30.71 10.39 34.41
C ASP A 285 30.03 11.56 35.14
N ASP A 286 29.87 11.44 36.46
CA ASP A 286 29.56 12.56 37.36
C ASP A 286 30.87 13.29 37.71
N GLU A 287 31.17 14.37 37.00
CA GLU A 287 32.14 15.37 37.44
C GLU A 287 31.53 16.25 38.55
N ASP A 288 32.15 16.15 39.72
CA ASP A 288 32.49 17.19 40.69
C ASP A 288 31.40 18.18 41.15
N ASP A 289 30.99 18.03 42.41
CA ASP A 289 30.97 19.17 43.33
C ASP A 289 31.28 18.75 44.78
N GLU A 290 32.09 19.59 45.40
CA GLU A 290 32.90 19.39 46.60
C GLU A 290 32.12 19.15 47.90
N ASN A 291 32.61 18.26 48.77
CA ASN A 291 33.10 18.64 50.11
C ASN A 291 33.66 17.47 50.92
N ASP A 292 34.98 17.52 51.11
CA ASP A 292 35.66 17.57 52.40
C ASP A 292 35.19 16.60 53.52
N THR A 293 35.94 15.53 53.76
CA THR A 293 36.88 15.46 54.90
C THR A 293 37.37 14.03 55.19
N LEU A 294 38.71 13.96 55.33
CA LEU A 294 39.44 13.19 56.36
C LEU A 294 39.53 11.65 56.27
N ARG A 295 40.68 11.24 55.71
CA ARG A 295 41.71 10.39 56.34
C ARG A 295 41.28 9.02 56.91
N GLY A 296 41.81 7.96 56.28
CA GLY A 296 41.98 6.69 56.99
C GLY A 296 42.40 5.49 56.16
N ARG A 297 43.65 5.48 55.67
CA ARG A 297 44.33 4.28 55.15
C ARG A 297 44.22 3.11 56.12
N GLY A 298 43.90 1.91 55.62
CA GLY A 298 44.43 0.69 56.26
C GLY A 298 43.71 -0.64 56.02
N LYS A 299 44.15 -1.34 54.96
CA LYS A 299 44.41 -2.79 54.90
C LYS A 299 43.24 -3.79 54.93
N ILE A 300 43.03 -4.32 53.74
CA ILE A 300 42.74 -5.71 53.36
C ILE A 300 43.48 -6.73 54.23
N LYS A 301 42.78 -7.78 54.73
CA LYS A 301 43.11 -9.20 54.47
C LYS A 301 42.07 -10.17 55.08
N SER A 302 41.43 -10.91 54.17
CA SER A 302 41.21 -12.38 54.18
C SER A 302 41.03 -13.11 55.51
N THR A 303 39.98 -13.92 55.62
CA THR A 303 40.10 -15.35 56.00
C THR A 303 38.80 -16.10 55.72
N ALA A 304 38.97 -17.40 55.46
CA ALA A 304 38.05 -18.30 54.80
C ALA A 304 37.28 -19.23 55.77
N LYS A 305 36.31 -19.96 55.18
CA LYS A 305 35.63 -21.20 55.65
C LYS A 305 34.56 -20.97 56.74
N SER A 306 33.38 -21.58 56.72
CA SER A 306 32.87 -22.81 56.07
C SER A 306 31.34 -22.91 56.19
N SER A 307 30.72 -23.69 55.27
CA SER A 307 29.57 -24.61 55.46
C SER A 307 28.22 -23.98 55.88
N GLN A 308 27.03 -24.41 55.45
CA GLN A 308 26.53 -25.70 54.97
C GLN A 308 25.38 -25.50 53.97
N SER A 309 25.26 -26.48 53.08
CA SER A 309 24.14 -26.75 52.18
C SER A 309 22.87 -27.18 52.92
N THR A 310 21.70 -26.66 52.53
CA THR A 310 20.47 -27.46 52.37
C THR A 310 19.61 -26.89 51.24
N SER A 311 19.10 -27.80 50.43
CA SER A 311 18.47 -27.64 49.13
C SER A 311 17.05 -27.09 49.19
N SER A 312 16.73 -26.11 48.33
CA SER A 312 15.38 -25.89 47.81
C SER A 312 15.45 -25.60 46.31
N LYS A 313 14.65 -26.35 45.55
CA LYS A 313 14.58 -26.39 44.08
C LYS A 313 14.19 -25.01 43.52
N LYS A 314 15.06 -24.40 42.74
CA LYS A 314 14.70 -23.36 41.76
C LYS A 314 14.28 -24.06 40.45
N GLN A 315 13.02 -23.93 40.07
CA GLN A 315 12.60 -24.09 38.68
C GLN A 315 13.21 -22.92 37.89
N GLY A 316 14.09 -23.24 36.95
CA GLY A 316 14.76 -22.28 36.08
C GLY A 316 13.84 -21.75 35.00
N LYS A 317 13.93 -20.44 34.77
CA LYS A 317 13.51 -19.77 33.54
C LYS A 317 14.39 -20.32 32.41
N ALA A 318 13.81 -20.98 31.41
CA ALA A 318 14.44 -21.18 30.11
C ALA A 318 14.32 -19.87 29.30
N SER A 319 15.37 -19.58 28.54
CA SER A 319 15.67 -18.31 27.89
C SER A 319 15.10 -18.22 26.47
N ALA A 320 14.56 -17.04 26.10
CA ALA A 320 14.00 -16.72 24.79
C ALA A 320 14.96 -16.91 23.58
N ASN A 321 16.27 -17.04 23.80
CA ASN A 321 17.24 -17.23 22.71
C ASN A 321 17.34 -18.66 22.16
N GLU A 322 16.81 -19.68 22.86
CA GLU A 322 16.84 -21.07 22.39
C GLU A 322 15.66 -21.42 21.45
N GLU A 323 14.52 -20.74 21.57
CA GLU A 323 13.32 -21.00 20.75
C GLU A 323 13.49 -20.52 19.30
N ASP A 324 14.11 -19.35 19.08
CA ASP A 324 14.29 -18.76 17.74
C ASP A 324 15.26 -19.55 16.86
N SER A 325 16.36 -20.07 17.42
CA SER A 325 17.33 -20.90 16.68
C SER A 325 16.70 -22.21 16.20
N SER A 326 15.86 -22.83 17.04
CA SER A 326 15.18 -24.09 16.70
C SER A 326 14.15 -23.93 15.57
N THR A 327 13.49 -22.77 15.49
CA THR A 327 12.51 -22.45 14.45
C THR A 327 13.17 -22.20 13.10
N LEU A 328 14.29 -21.48 13.09
CA LEU A 328 15.08 -21.25 11.88
C LEU A 328 15.68 -22.57 11.34
N GLU A 329 16.27 -23.40 12.21
CA GLU A 329 16.80 -24.73 11.82
C GLU A 329 15.72 -25.62 11.19
N TYR A 330 14.51 -25.62 11.75
CA TYR A 330 13.37 -26.33 11.16
C TYR A 330 13.02 -25.80 9.77
N LYS A 331 12.93 -24.48 9.59
CA LYS A 331 12.62 -23.85 8.29
C LYS A 331 13.69 -24.17 7.24
N ILE A 332 14.98 -24.14 7.61
CA ILE A 332 16.09 -24.51 6.73
C ILE A 332 15.99 -25.97 6.30
N SER A 333 15.77 -26.88 7.26
CA SER A 333 15.58 -28.31 6.99
C SER A 333 14.41 -28.56 6.04
N LEU A 334 13.29 -27.86 6.25
CA LEU A 334 12.12 -27.94 5.37
C LEU A 334 12.44 -27.50 3.94
N VAL A 335 13.12 -26.36 3.76
CA VAL A 335 13.54 -25.88 2.43
C VAL A 335 14.44 -26.91 1.73
N GLN A 336 15.43 -27.46 2.45
CA GLN A 336 16.34 -28.48 1.91
C GLN A 336 15.60 -29.74 1.48
N SER A 337 14.65 -30.20 2.29
CA SER A 337 13.78 -31.34 1.96
C SER A 337 12.98 -31.09 0.67
N LEU A 338 12.31 -29.94 0.59
CA LEU A 338 11.47 -29.58 -0.57
C LEU A 338 12.28 -29.41 -1.86
N LEU A 339 13.50 -28.89 -1.77
CA LEU A 339 14.42 -28.81 -2.91
C LEU A 339 14.82 -30.20 -3.41
N SER A 340 15.12 -31.13 -2.50
CA SER A 340 15.51 -32.50 -2.86
C SER A 340 14.36 -33.31 -3.50
N GLU A 341 13.11 -32.94 -3.20
CA GLU A 341 11.91 -33.59 -3.73
C GLU A 341 11.44 -33.02 -5.07
N ARG A 342 12.01 -31.89 -5.54
CA ARG A 342 11.57 -31.20 -6.77
C ARG A 342 11.75 -32.11 -7.99
N LYS A 343 10.63 -32.46 -8.63
CA LYS A 343 10.56 -33.28 -9.86
C LYS A 343 9.94 -32.56 -11.05
N SER A 344 9.32 -31.41 -10.83
CA SER A 344 8.69 -30.59 -11.86
C SER A 344 8.64 -29.15 -11.38
N GLY A 345 8.34 -28.23 -12.29
CA GLY A 345 8.14 -26.83 -11.97
C GLY A 345 8.48 -25.90 -13.12
N THR A 346 8.30 -24.61 -12.88
CA THR A 346 8.68 -23.56 -13.83
C THR A 346 9.72 -22.65 -13.20
N THR A 347 10.72 -22.26 -13.99
CA THR A 347 11.63 -21.16 -13.67
C THR A 347 11.47 -20.07 -14.72
N VAL A 348 11.13 -18.86 -14.28
CA VAL A 348 11.00 -17.68 -15.13
C VAL A 348 12.07 -16.68 -14.70
N THR A 349 12.97 -16.32 -15.62
CA THR A 349 13.96 -15.27 -15.43
C THR A 349 13.66 -14.13 -16.39
N PHE A 350 13.60 -12.90 -15.90
CA PHE A 350 13.35 -11.74 -16.75
C PHE A 350 14.18 -10.53 -16.35
N LEU A 351 14.49 -9.71 -17.36
CA LEU A 351 15.10 -8.40 -17.21
C LEU A 351 14.11 -7.34 -17.72
N PRO A 352 13.56 -6.48 -16.85
CA PRO A 352 12.66 -5.39 -17.25
C PRO A 352 13.31 -4.43 -18.25
N ASP A 353 12.53 -3.95 -19.22
CA ASP A 353 13.04 -3.08 -20.28
C ASP A 353 13.24 -1.65 -19.76
N ILE A 354 14.51 -1.21 -19.72
CA ILE A 354 14.90 0.13 -19.28
C ILE A 354 14.27 1.26 -20.10
N THR A 355 13.82 0.98 -21.33
CA THR A 355 13.14 1.97 -22.17
C THR A 355 11.72 2.25 -21.70
N VAL A 356 11.10 1.32 -20.97
CA VAL A 356 9.77 1.43 -20.36
C VAL A 356 9.90 1.97 -18.93
N PHE A 357 10.77 1.37 -18.12
CA PHE A 357 10.97 1.73 -16.71
C PHE A 357 12.10 2.75 -16.55
N LYS A 358 11.83 3.99 -16.99
CA LYS A 358 12.81 5.08 -16.91
C LYS A 358 12.91 5.62 -15.49
N GLY A 359 14.12 5.71 -14.95
CA GLY A 359 14.39 6.48 -13.73
C GLY A 359 14.37 7.99 -14.00
N ALA A 360 14.57 8.78 -12.93
CA ALA A 360 14.77 10.21 -13.05
C ALA A 360 15.89 10.52 -14.06
N ASN A 361 15.65 11.49 -14.94
CA ASN A 361 16.62 11.95 -15.96
C ASN A 361 17.04 10.90 -17.00
N GLY A 362 16.23 9.85 -17.24
CA GLY A 362 16.50 8.87 -18.30
C GLY A 362 17.62 7.87 -17.99
N LYS A 363 18.07 7.79 -16.73
CA LYS A 363 18.99 6.76 -16.23
C LYS A 363 18.21 5.52 -15.74
N PRO A 364 18.82 4.31 -15.69
CA PRO A 364 18.23 3.11 -15.10
C PRO A 364 18.18 3.26 -13.57
N GLY A 365 17.27 4.09 -13.07
CA GLY A 365 17.23 4.53 -11.66
C GLY A 365 16.12 3.88 -10.83
N ILE A 366 15.29 3.01 -11.39
CA ILE A 366 14.25 2.29 -10.65
C ILE A 366 14.72 0.86 -10.46
N THR A 367 14.85 0.40 -9.23
CA THR A 367 15.27 -0.97 -8.90
C THR A 367 14.19 -1.70 -8.10
N PHE A 368 14.28 -3.03 -8.04
CA PHE A 368 13.44 -3.80 -7.11
C PHE A 368 13.78 -3.43 -5.67
N ASP A 369 12.76 -3.15 -4.87
CA ASP A 369 12.81 -2.93 -3.43
C ASP A 369 12.60 -4.28 -2.73
N GLU A 370 13.67 -4.79 -2.11
CA GLU A 370 13.64 -6.06 -1.39
C GLU A 370 12.61 -6.04 -0.27
N THR A 371 12.53 -4.96 0.51
CA THR A 371 11.62 -4.86 1.65
C THR A 371 10.17 -4.98 1.19
N LYS A 372 9.83 -4.31 0.08
CA LYS A 372 8.47 -4.37 -0.48
C LYS A 372 8.12 -5.77 -1.00
N LEU A 373 9.07 -6.47 -1.63
CA LEU A 373 8.88 -7.86 -2.07
C LEU A 373 8.75 -8.80 -0.87
N ALA A 374 9.63 -8.68 0.13
CA ALA A 374 9.60 -9.45 1.35
C ALA A 374 8.26 -9.33 2.08
N MET A 375 7.73 -8.12 2.26
CA MET A 375 6.42 -7.90 2.88
C MET A 375 5.27 -8.58 2.11
N ARG A 376 5.29 -8.52 0.77
CA ARG A 376 4.26 -9.18 -0.05
C ARG A 376 4.39 -10.70 0.00
N MET A 377 5.60 -11.24 -0.02
CA MET A 377 5.85 -12.67 0.12
C MET A 377 5.41 -13.17 1.50
N ASP A 378 5.72 -12.43 2.57
CA ASP A 378 5.28 -12.75 3.92
C ASP A 378 3.75 -12.81 4.04
N GLU A 379 3.05 -11.82 3.47
CA GLU A 379 1.58 -11.82 3.37
C GLU A 379 1.05 -13.05 2.63
N ILE A 380 1.65 -13.45 1.51
CA ILE A 380 1.28 -14.66 0.77
C ILE A 380 1.53 -15.92 1.61
N ALA A 381 2.64 -16.00 2.34
CA ALA A 381 2.94 -17.14 3.20
C ALA A 381 1.93 -17.29 4.35
N TYR A 382 1.44 -16.19 4.90
CA TYR A 382 0.34 -16.20 5.89
C TYR A 382 -0.99 -16.70 5.31
N LEU A 383 -1.31 -16.33 4.07
CA LEU A 383 -2.56 -16.74 3.41
C LEU A 383 -2.54 -18.22 3.01
N ASN A 384 -1.36 -18.78 2.74
CA ASN A 384 -1.17 -20.15 2.26
C ASN A 384 -0.42 -20.97 3.31
N ALA A 385 -1.14 -21.42 4.34
CA ALA A 385 -0.57 -22.21 5.42
C ALA A 385 0.19 -23.44 4.86
N GLY A 386 1.49 -23.53 5.19
CA GLY A 386 2.35 -24.60 4.72
C GLY A 386 3.17 -24.30 3.46
N LEU A 387 2.85 -23.23 2.70
CA LEU A 387 3.69 -22.77 1.59
C LEU A 387 5.01 -22.21 2.12
N VAL A 388 6.10 -22.53 1.43
CA VAL A 388 7.43 -22.01 1.73
C VAL A 388 7.84 -21.05 0.61
N LEU A 389 8.18 -19.82 0.98
CA LEU A 389 8.72 -18.84 0.06
C LEU A 389 10.14 -18.46 0.47
N THR A 390 11.03 -18.25 -0.49
CA THR A 390 12.40 -17.78 -0.22
C THR A 390 12.73 -16.56 -1.07
N LEU A 391 13.28 -15.52 -0.45
CA LEU A 391 13.80 -14.33 -1.15
C LEU A 391 15.31 -14.25 -0.94
N GLN A 392 16.07 -14.21 -2.04
CA GLN A 392 17.50 -13.97 -2.04
C GLN A 392 17.78 -12.67 -2.81
N ASP A 393 18.41 -11.69 -2.16
CA ASP A 393 18.90 -10.49 -2.84
C ASP A 393 20.42 -10.54 -2.97
N LYS A 394 20.91 -10.86 -4.16
CA LYS A 394 22.34 -10.95 -4.47
C LYS A 394 22.99 -9.58 -4.67
N ARG A 395 22.21 -8.50 -4.74
CA ARG A 395 22.73 -7.12 -4.90
C ARG A 395 23.29 -6.57 -3.58
N SER A 396 22.84 -7.10 -2.45
CA SER A 396 23.16 -6.65 -1.10
C SER A 396 24.57 -7.09 -0.67
N SER A 397 25.60 -6.42 -1.16
CA SER A 397 27.02 -6.67 -0.86
C SER A 397 27.51 -6.04 0.47
N SER A 398 26.60 -5.77 1.43
CA SER A 398 26.85 -4.78 2.51
C SER A 398 27.16 -5.32 3.91
N ILE A 399 27.28 -6.63 4.17
CA ILE A 399 27.77 -7.09 5.49
C ILE A 399 29.31 -7.21 5.48
N LYS A 400 29.98 -6.08 5.75
CA LYS A 400 31.40 -6.05 6.19
C LYS A 400 31.49 -5.99 7.71
N ARG A 401 31.23 -7.11 8.38
CA ARG A 401 31.77 -7.35 9.74
C ARG A 401 32.48 -8.69 9.76
N GLY A 402 33.79 -8.66 9.50
CA GLY A 402 34.70 -9.77 9.75
C GLY A 402 34.49 -11.01 8.89
N GLY A 403 34.87 -10.93 7.60
CA GLY A 403 35.36 -12.07 6.82
C GLY A 403 34.37 -13.18 6.46
N ASP A 404 33.35 -12.91 5.64
CA ASP A 404 33.05 -13.63 4.39
C ASP A 404 31.89 -12.93 3.65
N LYS A 405 31.88 -12.91 2.31
CA LYS A 405 30.71 -12.48 1.53
C LYS A 405 29.68 -13.61 1.61
N SER A 406 28.73 -13.53 2.52
CA SER A 406 27.65 -14.51 2.60
C SER A 406 26.39 -13.94 1.96
N ASP A 407 25.84 -14.62 0.95
CA ASP A 407 24.52 -14.27 0.44
C ASP A 407 23.50 -14.50 1.57
N ILE A 408 22.49 -13.65 1.67
CA ILE A 408 21.42 -13.79 2.66
C ILE A 408 20.18 -14.34 1.96
N VAL A 409 19.56 -15.36 2.56
CA VAL A 409 18.26 -15.85 2.12
C VAL A 409 17.24 -15.74 3.24
N THR A 410 16.18 -14.99 2.96
CA THR A 410 15.03 -14.82 3.84
C THR A 410 14.00 -15.90 3.54
N ILE A 411 13.64 -16.69 4.55
CA ILE A 411 12.61 -17.73 4.47
C ILE A 411 11.30 -17.21 5.08
N PHE A 412 10.21 -17.32 4.33
CA PHE A 412 8.84 -17.04 4.78
C PHE A 412 8.06 -18.36 4.84
N HIS A 413 7.58 -18.71 6.03
CA HIS A 413 6.80 -19.92 6.27
C HIS A 413 5.99 -19.77 7.55
N HIS A 414 4.66 -19.88 7.42
CA HIS A 414 3.69 -19.70 8.50
C HIS A 414 2.71 -20.88 8.55
N ALA A 415 2.99 -21.85 9.41
CA ALA A 415 2.18 -23.05 9.53
C ALA A 415 0.79 -22.77 10.14
N GLY A 416 0.68 -21.77 11.02
CA GLY A 416 -0.58 -21.31 11.62
C GLY A 416 -1.37 -20.34 10.75
N GLY A 417 -0.87 -19.97 9.56
CA GLY A 417 -1.56 -19.18 8.55
C GLY A 417 -2.20 -17.90 9.10
N LEU A 418 -3.51 -17.73 8.87
CA LEU A 418 -4.25 -16.52 9.28
C LEU A 418 -4.22 -16.25 10.80
N ALA A 419 -4.04 -17.28 11.63
CA ALA A 419 -3.94 -17.10 13.08
C ALA A 419 -2.66 -16.37 13.47
N GLU A 420 -1.52 -16.81 12.90
CA GLU A 420 -0.23 -16.13 13.07
C GLU A 420 -0.27 -14.73 12.47
N TYR A 421 -1.00 -14.53 11.37
CA TYR A 421 -1.11 -13.22 10.75
C TYR A 421 -1.90 -12.23 11.62
N ALA A 422 -3.01 -12.69 12.22
CA ALA A 422 -3.77 -11.89 13.16
C ALA A 422 -2.94 -11.54 14.41
N ASP A 423 -2.09 -12.45 14.87
CA ASP A 423 -1.14 -12.20 15.96
C ASP A 423 -0.08 -11.18 15.56
N PHE A 424 0.52 -11.32 14.38
CA PHE A 424 1.47 -10.36 13.82
C PHE A 424 0.90 -8.94 13.77
N LEU A 425 -0.32 -8.76 13.24
CA LEU A 425 -1.01 -7.47 13.19
C LEU A 425 -1.42 -6.92 14.56
N CYS A 426 -1.50 -7.79 15.57
CA CYS A 426 -1.85 -7.45 16.94
C CYS A 426 -0.64 -7.43 17.88
N ARG A 427 0.60 -7.48 17.37
CA ARG A 427 1.80 -7.33 18.19
C ARG A 427 1.77 -5.99 18.94
N GLY A 428 2.08 -6.03 20.24
CA GLY A 428 1.96 -4.86 21.13
C GLY A 428 0.52 -4.50 21.56
N LYS A 429 -0.50 -5.19 21.04
CA LYS A 429 -1.91 -4.98 21.42
C LYS A 429 -2.35 -6.03 22.44
N THR A 430 -3.20 -5.64 23.39
CA THR A 430 -3.69 -6.54 24.45
C THR A 430 -4.95 -7.25 23.98
N PRO A 431 -4.96 -8.59 23.84
CA PRO A 431 -6.15 -9.34 23.44
C PRO A 431 -7.24 -9.26 24.53
N MET A 432 -8.50 -9.25 24.11
CA MET A 432 -9.64 -9.14 25.04
C MET A 432 -9.97 -10.45 25.76
N PHE A 433 -9.72 -11.60 25.13
CA PHE A 433 -9.95 -12.94 25.64
C PHE A 433 -8.79 -13.87 25.26
N GLY A 434 -8.66 -15.03 25.93
CA GLY A 434 -7.55 -15.99 25.76
C GLY A 434 -6.72 -16.23 27.04
N GLU A 435 -5.83 -17.24 27.04
CA GLU A 435 -5.01 -17.58 28.21
C GLU A 435 -3.97 -16.47 28.48
N GLY A 436 -4.32 -15.52 29.36
CA GLY A 436 -3.50 -14.36 29.70
C GLY A 436 -4.31 -13.07 29.93
N SER A 437 -5.54 -13.01 29.42
CA SER A 437 -6.54 -12.03 29.88
C SER A 437 -6.95 -12.42 31.30
N THR A 438 -7.18 -11.44 32.19
CA THR A 438 -7.65 -11.69 33.57
C THR A 438 -9.10 -12.18 33.58
N ALA A 439 -9.39 -13.29 32.91
CA ALA A 439 -10.56 -14.14 33.03
C ALA A 439 -10.31 -15.42 32.22
N ILE A 440 -10.51 -16.56 32.89
CA ILE A 440 -10.78 -17.90 32.34
C ILE A 440 -9.56 -18.83 32.16
N LYS A 441 -9.44 -19.76 33.12
CA LYS A 441 -8.87 -21.10 32.89
C LYS A 441 -9.96 -21.95 32.24
N SER A 442 -9.79 -22.36 30.99
CA SER A 442 -10.58 -23.44 30.41
C SER A 442 -9.69 -24.65 30.18
N LYS A 443 -10.11 -25.83 30.65
CA LYS A 443 -9.47 -27.11 30.31
C LYS A 443 -10.20 -27.66 29.09
N GLY A 444 -9.56 -27.63 27.91
CA GLY A 444 -10.02 -28.22 26.66
C GLY A 444 -8.85 -28.80 25.86
N PRO A 445 -9.06 -29.78 24.97
CA PRO A 445 -8.04 -30.75 24.58
C PRO A 445 -6.98 -30.15 23.66
N LYS A 446 -5.72 -30.47 23.97
CA LYS A 446 -4.58 -30.28 23.06
C LYS A 446 -4.59 -31.40 22.03
N SER A 447 -4.87 -31.10 20.76
CA SER A 447 -4.45 -31.97 19.66
C SER A 447 -4.48 -31.30 18.27
N ASN A 448 -3.32 -31.35 17.64
CA ASN A 448 -2.97 -31.48 16.22
C ASN A 448 -3.31 -30.39 15.20
N LEU A 449 -2.22 -29.85 14.63
CA LEU A 449 -2.15 -29.16 13.33
C LEU A 449 -2.74 -30.06 12.23
N GLY A 450 -3.87 -29.63 11.70
CA GLY A 450 -4.45 -30.02 10.44
C GLY A 450 -5.28 -28.82 9.94
N PRO A 451 -5.73 -28.80 8.67
CA PRO A 451 -6.61 -27.74 8.20
C PRO A 451 -7.81 -27.59 9.15
N PRO A 452 -8.27 -26.36 9.43
CA PRO A 452 -9.34 -26.15 10.40
C PRO A 452 -10.57 -26.98 10.01
N ALA A 453 -11.12 -27.72 10.96
CA ALA A 453 -12.40 -28.37 10.76
C ALA A 453 -13.44 -27.29 10.40
N VAL A 454 -14.29 -27.56 9.41
CA VAL A 454 -15.37 -26.66 8.98
C VAL A 454 -16.13 -26.15 10.19
N GLY A 455 -16.18 -24.83 10.38
CA GLY A 455 -16.79 -24.19 11.53
C GLY A 455 -16.02 -22.98 12.04
N LEU A 456 -16.37 -22.56 13.25
CA LEU A 456 -15.70 -21.50 13.98
C LEU A 456 -15.02 -22.07 15.24
N SER A 457 -13.72 -21.81 15.38
CA SER A 457 -12.90 -22.28 16.51
C SER A 457 -12.06 -21.14 17.08
N LEU A 458 -11.44 -21.39 18.23
CA LEU A 458 -10.41 -20.51 18.79
C LEU A 458 -9.02 -20.99 18.35
N SER A 459 -8.09 -20.06 18.20
CA SER A 459 -6.66 -20.35 18.09
C SER A 459 -6.12 -21.07 19.33
N SER A 460 -4.92 -21.65 19.23
CA SER A 460 -4.29 -22.44 20.30
C SER A 460 -4.08 -21.65 21.61
N ASP A 461 -3.90 -20.34 21.53
CA ASP A 461 -3.78 -19.40 22.65
C ASP A 461 -5.14 -18.85 23.14
N GLY A 462 -6.22 -19.15 22.43
CA GLY A 462 -7.57 -18.69 22.71
C GLY A 462 -7.84 -17.21 22.42
N THR A 463 -6.94 -16.51 21.72
CA THR A 463 -7.06 -15.05 21.51
C THR A 463 -7.73 -14.66 20.19
N THR A 464 -7.76 -15.57 19.23
CA THR A 464 -8.21 -15.32 17.85
C THR A 464 -9.34 -16.28 17.49
N LEU A 465 -10.43 -15.75 16.94
CA LEU A 465 -11.50 -16.54 16.35
C LEU A 465 -11.11 -16.91 14.92
N LEU A 466 -11.04 -18.21 14.64
CA LEU A 466 -10.73 -18.76 13.33
C LEU A 466 -11.99 -19.33 12.72
N PHE A 467 -12.27 -18.95 11.49
CA PHE A 467 -13.44 -19.38 10.73
C PHE A 467 -12.98 -20.03 9.43
N HIS A 468 -13.51 -21.21 9.15
CA HIS A 468 -13.33 -21.88 7.87
C HIS A 468 -14.67 -22.48 7.44
N ALA A 469 -15.13 -22.14 6.24
CA ALA A 469 -16.33 -22.74 5.66
C ALA A 469 -16.25 -22.82 4.15
N GLU A 470 -16.79 -23.90 3.58
CA GLU A 470 -17.06 -24.02 2.15
C GLU A 470 -18.58 -24.04 1.95
N ILE A 471 -19.12 -23.07 1.22
CA ILE A 471 -20.55 -22.91 1.00
C ILE A 471 -20.87 -22.84 -0.49
N THR A 472 -21.83 -23.63 -0.93
CA THR A 472 -22.41 -23.48 -2.27
C THR A 472 -23.55 -22.47 -2.18
N PRO A 473 -23.48 -21.34 -2.90
CA PRO A 473 -24.56 -20.36 -2.83
C PRO A 473 -25.85 -20.97 -3.39
N THR A 474 -26.97 -20.68 -2.73
CA THR A 474 -28.30 -21.14 -3.15
C THR A 474 -28.98 -20.02 -3.91
N SER A 475 -28.85 -19.98 -5.24
CA SER A 475 -29.65 -19.05 -6.04
C SER A 475 -31.07 -19.60 -6.22
N SER A 476 -32.07 -18.78 -5.95
CA SER A 476 -33.50 -19.12 -6.07
C SER A 476 -34.03 -19.03 -7.51
N SER A 477 -33.17 -18.92 -8.53
CA SER A 477 -33.63 -18.61 -9.90
C SER A 477 -32.82 -19.19 -11.08
N SER A 478 -31.76 -19.98 -10.89
CA SER A 478 -31.07 -20.62 -12.02
C SER A 478 -30.68 -22.07 -11.72
N ASN A 479 -31.05 -23.00 -12.62
CA ASN A 479 -30.68 -24.43 -12.58
C ASN A 479 -29.19 -24.70 -12.90
N THR A 480 -28.32 -23.70 -12.71
CA THR A 480 -26.87 -23.82 -12.95
C THR A 480 -26.18 -24.23 -11.65
N PRO A 481 -25.44 -25.36 -11.60
CA PRO A 481 -24.64 -25.71 -10.43
C PRO A 481 -23.59 -24.62 -10.21
N GLN A 482 -23.69 -23.89 -9.09
CA GLN A 482 -22.71 -22.87 -8.70
C GLN A 482 -21.50 -23.53 -8.03
N ALA A 483 -20.31 -23.01 -8.30
CA ALA A 483 -19.10 -23.47 -7.65
C ALA A 483 -19.13 -23.16 -6.14
N PRO A 484 -18.56 -24.02 -5.30
CA PRO A 484 -18.44 -23.74 -3.87
C PRO A 484 -17.50 -22.55 -3.64
N ILE A 485 -17.84 -21.71 -2.67
CA ILE A 485 -17.03 -20.59 -2.20
C ILE A 485 -16.40 -21.01 -0.87
N ALA A 486 -15.06 -21.02 -0.79
CA ALA A 486 -14.37 -21.21 0.47
C ALA A 486 -14.13 -19.85 1.16
N ILE A 487 -14.32 -19.79 2.46
CA ILE A 487 -14.22 -18.58 3.27
C ILE A 487 -13.37 -18.90 4.48
N ASP A 488 -12.24 -18.21 4.58
CA ASP A 488 -11.34 -18.25 5.72
C ASP A 488 -11.30 -16.88 6.39
N ALA A 489 -11.46 -16.84 7.72
CA ALA A 489 -11.31 -15.59 8.45
C ALA A 489 -10.65 -15.77 9.81
N ALA A 490 -9.85 -14.78 10.21
CA ALA A 490 -9.29 -14.66 11.55
C ALA A 490 -9.73 -13.34 12.16
N LEU A 491 -10.34 -13.36 13.35
CA LEU A 491 -10.84 -12.19 14.04
C LEU A 491 -10.24 -12.11 15.44
N ARG A 492 -9.56 -11.00 15.73
CA ARG A 492 -8.97 -10.73 17.04
C ARG A 492 -9.42 -9.37 17.56
N TYR A 493 -9.95 -9.37 18.77
CA TYR A 493 -10.36 -8.15 19.46
C TYR A 493 -9.30 -7.74 20.48
N THR A 494 -8.97 -6.46 20.50
CA THR A 494 -7.94 -5.89 21.36
C THR A 494 -8.46 -4.72 22.19
N ALA A 495 -8.03 -4.63 23.45
CA ALA A 495 -8.59 -3.67 24.42
C ALA A 495 -7.98 -2.27 24.30
N ASN A 496 -6.76 -2.15 23.78
CA ASN A 496 -6.00 -0.90 23.67
C ASN A 496 -6.01 -0.31 22.26
N ASN A 497 -6.80 -0.88 21.34
CA ASN A 497 -6.99 -0.36 19.99
C ASN A 497 -8.44 0.13 19.83
N TYR A 498 -8.62 1.33 19.30
CA TYR A 498 -9.94 1.95 19.09
C TYR A 498 -10.36 1.97 17.62
N ASN A 499 -9.47 1.56 16.70
CA ASN A 499 -9.76 1.52 15.27
C ASN A 499 -10.08 0.08 14.83
N GLU A 500 -10.94 -0.05 13.82
CA GLU A 500 -11.09 -1.31 13.07
C GLU A 500 -9.96 -1.44 12.04
N GLN A 501 -9.41 -2.65 11.91
CA GLN A 501 -8.46 -2.99 10.87
C GLN A 501 -8.92 -4.28 10.19
N ILE A 502 -9.41 -4.17 8.95
CA ILE A 502 -9.87 -5.33 8.18
C ILE A 502 -9.01 -5.49 6.95
N LEU A 503 -8.26 -6.59 6.88
CA LEU A 503 -7.56 -7.02 5.67
C LEU A 503 -8.44 -8.01 4.93
N SER A 504 -8.58 -7.82 3.63
CA SER A 504 -9.46 -8.65 2.81
C SER A 504 -8.78 -9.12 1.54
N PHE A 505 -9.03 -10.39 1.21
CA PHE A 505 -8.38 -11.11 0.13
C PHE A 505 -9.40 -11.92 -0.65
N VAL A 506 -9.19 -12.01 -1.96
CA VAL A 506 -9.94 -12.87 -2.87
C VAL A 506 -8.91 -13.63 -3.70
N ASN A 507 -8.87 -14.96 -3.60
CA ASN A 507 -7.88 -15.80 -4.30
C ASN A 507 -6.44 -15.26 -4.14
N ASN A 508 -6.01 -14.96 -2.90
CA ASN A 508 -4.71 -14.35 -2.54
C ASN A 508 -4.44 -12.93 -3.06
N ILE A 509 -5.40 -12.30 -3.75
CA ILE A 509 -5.32 -10.91 -4.18
C ILE A 509 -5.95 -10.01 -3.12
N ARG A 510 -5.22 -8.97 -2.73
CA ARG A 510 -5.66 -8.03 -1.69
C ARG A 510 -6.70 -7.05 -2.24
N THR A 511 -7.91 -7.11 -1.71
CA THR A 511 -9.00 -6.16 -2.03
C THR A 511 -8.92 -4.93 -1.12
N ARG A 512 -8.14 -3.93 -1.53
CA ARG A 512 -7.88 -2.71 -0.75
C ARG A 512 -9.15 -1.92 -0.41
N ASP A 513 -10.10 -1.90 -1.32
CA ASP A 513 -11.36 -1.17 -1.20
C ASP A 513 -12.50 -2.05 -0.66
N GLY A 514 -12.19 -3.30 -0.31
CA GLY A 514 -13.14 -4.28 0.24
C GLY A 514 -14.02 -4.92 -0.84
N GLY A 515 -15.33 -4.93 -0.64
CA GLY A 515 -16.29 -5.53 -1.56
C GLY A 515 -17.35 -6.38 -0.85
N SER A 516 -18.06 -7.18 -1.64
CA SER A 516 -19.20 -8.00 -1.18
C SER A 516 -18.89 -8.90 0.03
N HIS A 517 -17.71 -9.51 0.09
CA HIS A 517 -17.24 -10.35 1.19
C HIS A 517 -17.03 -9.57 2.49
N VAL A 518 -16.43 -8.38 2.42
CA VAL A 518 -16.20 -7.51 3.58
C VAL A 518 -17.51 -6.95 4.12
N GLU A 519 -18.41 -6.52 3.23
CA GLU A 519 -19.74 -6.06 3.62
C GLU A 519 -20.53 -7.16 4.34
N GLY A 520 -20.46 -8.40 3.83
CA GLY A 520 -21.07 -9.58 4.46
C GLY A 520 -20.52 -9.83 5.86
N LEU A 521 -19.20 -9.77 6.04
CA LEU A 521 -18.56 -9.89 7.36
C LEU A 521 -19.05 -8.80 8.34
N LYS A 522 -19.00 -7.52 7.93
CA LYS A 522 -19.40 -6.38 8.78
C LYS A 522 -20.87 -6.44 9.19
N SER A 523 -21.75 -6.74 8.23
CA SER A 523 -23.19 -6.90 8.42
C SER A 523 -23.50 -8.06 9.37
N CYS A 524 -22.87 -9.22 9.13
CA CYS A 524 -23.05 -10.42 9.94
C CYS A 524 -22.64 -10.21 11.40
N LEU A 525 -21.45 -9.68 11.67
CA LEU A 525 -20.97 -9.43 13.04
C LEU A 525 -21.93 -8.53 13.81
N THR A 526 -22.38 -7.43 13.17
CA THR A 526 -23.32 -6.47 13.77
C THR A 526 -24.66 -7.12 14.10
N ARG A 527 -25.21 -7.91 13.17
CA ARG A 527 -26.51 -8.58 13.33
C ARG A 527 -26.46 -9.65 14.41
N VAL A 528 -25.48 -10.55 14.35
CA VAL A 528 -25.35 -11.68 15.29
C VAL A 528 -25.13 -11.18 16.71
N LEU A 529 -24.21 -10.22 16.94
CA LEU A 529 -23.96 -9.70 18.28
C LEU A 529 -25.24 -9.09 18.91
N ASN A 530 -25.97 -8.26 18.16
CA ASN A 530 -27.22 -7.65 18.65
C ASN A 530 -28.31 -8.71 18.91
N GLN A 531 -28.45 -9.71 18.05
CA GLN A 531 -29.42 -10.80 18.22
C GLN A 531 -29.09 -11.67 19.45
N SER A 532 -27.83 -12.07 19.61
CA SER A 532 -27.39 -12.88 20.74
C SER A 532 -27.46 -12.10 22.06
N ALA A 533 -27.17 -10.81 22.05
CA ALA A 533 -27.32 -9.94 23.23
C ALA A 533 -28.78 -9.76 23.67
N ARG A 534 -29.74 -9.69 22.72
CA ARG A 534 -31.19 -9.70 23.04
C ARG A 534 -31.61 -11.05 23.63
N ARG A 535 -31.12 -12.16 23.06
CA ARG A 535 -31.40 -13.52 23.56
C ARG A 535 -30.90 -13.73 24.99
N LEU A 536 -29.74 -13.17 25.34
CA LEU A 536 -29.21 -13.18 26.71
C LEU A 536 -29.86 -12.15 27.66
N GLY A 537 -30.82 -11.35 27.19
CA GLY A 537 -31.50 -10.34 28.00
C GLY A 537 -30.65 -9.12 28.35
N LYS A 538 -29.50 -8.92 27.69
CA LYS A 538 -28.61 -7.76 27.89
C LYS A 538 -29.12 -6.49 27.19
N LEU A 539 -29.80 -6.67 26.05
CA LEU A 539 -30.58 -5.64 25.37
C LEU A 539 -32.07 -5.93 25.58
N LYS A 540 -32.83 -4.95 26.09
CA LYS A 540 -34.30 -5.06 26.19
C LYS A 540 -34.94 -4.84 24.81
N GLU A 541 -36.19 -5.28 24.64
CA GLU A 541 -36.88 -5.12 23.36
C GLU A 541 -36.99 -3.66 22.89
N GLY A 542 -37.09 -2.71 23.83
CA GLY A 542 -37.14 -1.27 23.56
C GLY A 542 -35.80 -0.56 23.46
N ASP A 543 -34.67 -1.23 23.74
CA ASP A 543 -33.35 -0.62 23.61
C ASP A 543 -32.93 -0.56 22.12
N GLY A 544 -32.27 0.54 21.74
CA GLY A 544 -31.71 0.69 20.40
C GLY A 544 -30.58 -0.31 20.14
N ASN A 545 -30.45 -0.77 18.90
CA ASN A 545 -29.35 -1.64 18.51
C ASN A 545 -28.01 -0.89 18.59
N LEU A 546 -26.95 -1.62 18.91
CA LEU A 546 -25.59 -1.12 18.80
C LEU A 546 -25.23 -0.97 17.31
N SER A 547 -24.68 0.20 16.94
CA SER A 547 -24.14 0.45 15.60
C SER A 547 -22.99 -0.51 15.28
N GLY A 548 -22.84 -0.86 14.01
CA GLY A 548 -21.76 -1.74 13.56
C GLY A 548 -20.37 -1.20 13.88
N ASP A 549 -20.19 0.13 13.87
CA ASP A 549 -18.89 0.75 14.17
C ASP A 549 -18.46 0.48 15.62
N HIS A 550 -19.42 0.50 16.55
CA HIS A 550 -19.15 0.19 17.96
C HIS A 550 -18.88 -1.30 18.18
N VAL A 551 -19.52 -2.17 17.39
CA VAL A 551 -19.31 -3.63 17.45
C VAL A 551 -17.91 -4.02 16.95
N ARG A 552 -17.34 -3.24 16.03
CA ARG A 552 -16.03 -3.50 15.42
C ARG A 552 -14.90 -2.66 16.03
N GLU A 553 -15.17 -1.89 17.09
CA GLU A 553 -14.14 -1.15 17.79
C GLU A 553 -13.09 -2.10 18.38
N GLY A 554 -11.82 -1.89 18.01
CA GLY A 554 -10.70 -2.75 18.42
C GLY A 554 -10.60 -4.09 17.70
N LEU A 555 -11.40 -4.31 16.66
CA LEU A 555 -11.35 -5.51 15.81
C LEU A 555 -10.20 -5.41 14.80
N THR A 556 -9.32 -6.42 14.83
CA THR A 556 -8.42 -6.74 13.73
C THR A 556 -8.93 -8.02 13.07
N ALA A 557 -9.34 -7.94 11.81
CA ALA A 557 -9.88 -9.07 11.07
C ALA A 557 -9.13 -9.28 9.75
N ILE A 558 -8.89 -10.53 9.41
CA ILE A 558 -8.41 -10.96 8.10
C ILE A 558 -9.50 -11.85 7.50
N ILE A 559 -9.93 -11.57 6.28
CA ILE A 559 -10.88 -12.40 5.53
C ILE A 559 -10.30 -12.75 4.17
N SER A 560 -10.20 -14.03 3.87
CA SER A 560 -9.80 -14.57 2.57
C SER A 560 -10.95 -15.39 1.99
N VAL A 561 -11.36 -15.07 0.77
CA VAL A 561 -12.39 -15.85 0.07
C VAL A 561 -11.83 -16.45 -1.21
N SER A 562 -12.20 -17.69 -1.48
CA SER A 562 -11.87 -18.40 -2.69
C SER A 562 -13.09 -18.50 -3.59
N VAL A 563 -13.06 -17.82 -4.73
CA VAL A 563 -14.17 -17.70 -5.69
C VAL A 563 -13.71 -18.20 -7.05
N SER A 564 -14.48 -19.07 -7.69
CA SER A 564 -14.11 -19.62 -9.01
C SER A 564 -14.14 -18.59 -10.13
N GLU A 565 -15.10 -17.66 -10.12
CA GLU A 565 -15.23 -16.59 -11.13
C GLU A 565 -15.33 -15.22 -10.43
N PRO A 566 -14.21 -14.67 -9.93
CA PRO A 566 -14.22 -13.36 -9.30
C PRO A 566 -14.41 -12.24 -10.33
N GLU A 567 -15.34 -11.35 -10.06
CA GLU A 567 -15.55 -10.11 -10.80
C GLU A 567 -15.08 -8.95 -9.91
N PHE A 568 -14.16 -8.13 -10.42
CA PHE A 568 -13.65 -6.96 -9.70
C PHE A 568 -14.15 -5.66 -10.31
N GLU A 569 -14.37 -4.64 -9.46
CA GLU A 569 -14.61 -3.28 -9.93
C GLU A 569 -13.28 -2.67 -10.42
N GLY A 570 -13.07 -2.68 -11.74
CA GLY A 570 -11.90 -2.09 -12.38
C GLY A 570 -10.65 -2.98 -12.40
N GLN A 571 -9.62 -2.49 -13.11
CA GLN A 571 -8.42 -3.28 -13.43
C GLN A 571 -7.50 -3.56 -12.23
N THR A 572 -7.48 -2.66 -11.24
CA THR A 572 -6.60 -2.78 -10.06
C THR A 572 -7.03 -3.89 -9.10
N LYS A 573 -8.12 -4.61 -9.39
CA LYS A 573 -8.72 -5.67 -8.56
C LYS A 573 -8.93 -5.22 -7.11
N GLY A 574 -9.23 -3.93 -6.91
CA GLY A 574 -9.32 -3.30 -5.59
C GLY A 574 -10.56 -3.67 -4.79
N ARG A 575 -11.68 -3.94 -5.47
CA ARG A 575 -12.98 -4.25 -4.87
C ARG A 575 -13.67 -5.44 -5.54
N LEU A 576 -14.18 -6.37 -4.73
CA LEU A 576 -14.96 -7.51 -5.23
C LEU A 576 -16.41 -7.12 -5.53
N GLY A 577 -16.86 -7.42 -6.76
CA GLY A 577 -18.18 -7.08 -7.29
C GLY A 577 -19.22 -8.20 -7.26
N ASN A 578 -18.83 -9.47 -7.05
CA ASN A 578 -19.76 -10.61 -7.02
C ASN A 578 -20.87 -10.45 -5.96
N PRO A 579 -22.15 -10.27 -6.34
CA PRO A 579 -23.23 -10.03 -5.38
C PRO A 579 -23.59 -11.27 -4.54
N GLU A 580 -23.33 -12.48 -5.05
CA GLU A 580 -23.60 -13.76 -4.40
C GLU A 580 -22.66 -14.08 -3.23
N VAL A 581 -21.46 -13.47 -3.20
CA VAL A 581 -20.47 -13.71 -2.13
C VAL A 581 -20.96 -13.13 -0.81
N ARG A 582 -21.63 -11.97 -0.82
CA ARG A 582 -22.16 -11.32 0.40
C ARG A 582 -23.12 -12.23 1.19
N PRO A 583 -24.24 -12.71 0.62
CA PRO A 583 -25.15 -13.59 1.35
C PRO A 583 -24.51 -14.94 1.71
N ALA A 584 -23.57 -15.44 0.92
CA ALA A 584 -22.82 -16.65 1.24
C ALA A 584 -22.00 -16.49 2.53
N VAL A 585 -21.23 -15.38 2.65
CA VAL A 585 -20.47 -15.05 3.86
C VAL A 585 -21.39 -14.85 5.07
N GLU A 586 -22.50 -14.11 4.90
CA GLU A 586 -23.45 -13.87 6.00
C GLU A 586 -24.12 -15.15 6.52
N ALA A 587 -24.46 -16.09 5.63
CA ALA A 587 -25.10 -17.35 5.99
C ALA A 587 -24.11 -18.29 6.70
N ALA A 588 -22.91 -18.46 6.13
CA ALA A 588 -21.89 -19.35 6.68
C ALA A 588 -21.40 -18.85 8.04
N LEU A 589 -20.97 -17.59 8.12
CA LEU A 589 -20.45 -17.01 9.36
C LEU A 589 -21.55 -16.84 10.41
N GLY A 590 -22.76 -16.44 10.00
CA GLY A 590 -23.86 -16.19 10.91
C GLY A 590 -24.34 -17.44 11.63
N GLY A 591 -24.36 -18.59 10.94
CA GLY A 591 -24.70 -19.87 11.55
C GLY A 591 -23.70 -20.29 12.63
N GLU A 592 -22.41 -20.19 12.32
CA GLU A 592 -21.35 -20.62 13.23
C GLU A 592 -21.13 -19.65 14.40
N LEU A 593 -21.22 -18.33 14.19
CA LEU A 593 -21.15 -17.36 15.29
C LEU A 593 -22.28 -17.52 16.31
N ASN A 594 -23.51 -17.81 15.84
CA ASN A 594 -24.63 -18.05 16.75
C ASN A 594 -24.39 -19.27 17.64
N LYS A 595 -23.91 -20.38 17.05
CA LYS A 595 -23.53 -21.59 17.79
C LYS A 595 -22.40 -21.28 18.76
N PHE A 596 -21.36 -20.60 18.30
CA PHE A 596 -20.20 -20.27 19.12
C PHE A 596 -20.59 -19.44 20.34
N PHE A 597 -21.40 -18.41 20.19
CA PHE A 597 -21.87 -17.60 21.32
C PHE A 597 -22.81 -18.34 22.27
N ASP A 598 -23.48 -19.41 21.82
CA ASP A 598 -24.23 -20.30 22.71
C ASP A 598 -23.31 -21.15 23.59
N PHE A 599 -22.15 -21.58 23.06
CA PHE A 599 -21.16 -22.34 23.82
C PHE A 599 -20.20 -21.45 24.64
N HIS A 600 -19.98 -20.20 24.20
CA HIS A 600 -19.04 -19.24 24.79
C HIS A 600 -19.71 -17.90 25.16
N PRO A 601 -20.69 -17.91 26.09
CA PRO A 601 -21.38 -16.69 26.50
C PRO A 601 -20.46 -15.65 27.17
N GLU A 602 -19.33 -16.08 27.73
CA GLU A 602 -18.31 -15.21 28.33
C GLU A 602 -17.65 -14.28 27.31
N ILE A 603 -17.31 -14.78 26.12
CA ILE A 603 -16.73 -13.97 25.04
C ILE A 603 -17.76 -12.98 24.52
N LEU A 604 -19.01 -13.43 24.33
CA LEU A 604 -20.11 -12.55 23.92
C LEU A 604 -20.31 -11.39 24.92
N ASN A 605 -20.23 -11.66 26.22
CA ASN A 605 -20.34 -10.61 27.24
C ASN A 605 -19.20 -9.59 27.14
N ILE A 606 -17.95 -10.04 26.97
CA ILE A 606 -16.78 -9.16 26.80
C ILE A 606 -16.95 -8.25 25.58
N LEU A 607 -17.37 -8.82 24.44
CA LEU A 607 -17.60 -8.08 23.21
C LEU A 607 -18.75 -7.08 23.34
N PHE A 608 -19.85 -7.49 23.97
CA PHE A 608 -21.00 -6.62 24.20
C PHE A 608 -20.68 -5.44 25.14
N GLU A 609 -19.92 -5.68 26.21
CA GLU A 609 -19.48 -4.63 27.13
C GLU A 609 -18.57 -3.63 26.43
N ASN A 610 -17.65 -4.10 25.57
CA ASN A 610 -16.81 -3.23 24.77
C ASN A 610 -17.63 -2.35 23.82
N ALA A 611 -18.53 -2.96 23.06
CA ALA A 611 -19.40 -2.25 22.12
C ALA A 611 -20.35 -1.25 22.83
N SER A 612 -20.82 -1.59 24.03
CA SER A 612 -21.63 -0.69 24.86
C SER A 612 -20.82 0.50 25.39
N ARG A 613 -19.58 0.25 25.83
CA ARG A 613 -18.65 1.30 26.26
C ARG A 613 -18.28 2.24 25.11
N ALA A 614 -17.98 1.69 23.94
CA ALA A 614 -17.77 2.42 22.69
C ALA A 614 -18.96 3.32 22.34
N ALA A 615 -20.17 2.75 22.35
CA ALA A 615 -21.40 3.50 22.09
C ALA A 615 -21.63 4.65 23.10
N ALA A 616 -21.38 4.40 24.40
CA ALA A 616 -21.50 5.42 25.44
C ALA A 616 -20.45 6.54 25.26
N ALA A 617 -19.21 6.19 24.94
CA ALA A 617 -18.13 7.14 24.67
C ALA A 617 -18.45 7.98 23.42
N ALA A 618 -18.95 7.37 22.34
CA ALA A 618 -19.36 8.07 21.13
C ALA A 618 -20.55 9.02 21.39
N ALA A 619 -21.54 8.59 22.17
CA ALA A 619 -22.67 9.44 22.57
C ALA A 619 -22.23 10.64 23.42
N ALA A 620 -21.32 10.41 24.39
CA ALA A 620 -20.74 11.46 25.22
C ALA A 620 -19.91 12.44 24.38
N ALA A 621 -19.08 11.94 23.46
CA ALA A 621 -18.30 12.75 22.54
C ALA A 621 -19.21 13.55 21.61
N LYS A 622 -20.30 12.98 21.09
CA LYS A 622 -21.30 13.70 20.29
C LYS A 622 -21.97 14.81 21.09
N ALA A 623 -22.37 14.55 22.34
CA ALA A 623 -22.95 15.57 23.22
C ALA A 623 -21.94 16.69 23.52
N ALA A 624 -20.69 16.35 23.82
CA ALA A 624 -19.61 17.33 24.04
C ALA A 624 -19.34 18.16 22.78
N ARG A 625 -19.25 17.51 21.60
CA ARG A 625 -19.14 18.16 20.30
C ARG A 625 -20.32 19.05 20.00
N GLU A 626 -21.54 18.69 20.39
CA GLU A 626 -22.73 19.52 20.17
C GLU A 626 -22.71 20.77 21.08
N VAL A 627 -22.24 20.63 22.32
CA VAL A 627 -22.02 21.77 23.24
C VAL A 627 -20.93 22.70 22.69
N VAL A 628 -19.83 22.13 22.20
CA VAL A 628 -18.76 22.90 21.54
C VAL A 628 -19.29 23.51 20.26
N ARG A 629 -19.99 22.78 19.38
CA ARG A 629 -20.60 23.29 18.14
C ARG A 629 -21.58 24.41 18.42
N LYS A 630 -22.37 24.37 19.49
CA LYS A 630 -23.24 25.51 19.91
C LYS A 630 -22.41 26.73 20.34
N LYS A 631 -21.26 26.53 21.01
CA LYS A 631 -20.32 27.61 21.35
C LYS A 631 -19.49 28.11 20.16
N THR A 632 -19.15 27.21 19.24
CA THR A 632 -18.33 27.46 18.06
C THR A 632 -19.18 28.04 16.94
N LEU A 633 -20.45 27.70 16.74
CA LEU A 633 -21.34 28.43 15.82
C LEU A 633 -21.50 29.92 16.21
N LEU A 634 -21.27 30.25 17.48
CA LEU A 634 -21.18 31.63 17.96
C LEU A 634 -19.78 32.27 17.73
N GLN A 635 -18.74 31.48 17.39
CA GLN A 635 -17.34 31.92 17.22
C GLN A 635 -16.68 31.56 15.85
N SER A 636 -17.27 30.69 15.03
CA SER A 636 -16.68 30.04 13.85
C SER A 636 -16.66 30.92 12.61
N THR A 637 -17.18 32.13 12.72
CA THR A 637 -16.99 33.18 11.71
C THR A 637 -15.69 33.94 11.90
N VAL A 638 -14.89 33.65 12.94
CA VAL A 638 -13.64 34.35 13.21
C VAL A 638 -12.48 33.57 12.61
N LEU A 639 -11.97 34.09 11.49
CA LEU A 639 -10.72 33.63 10.90
C LEU A 639 -9.56 33.82 11.89
N PRO A 640 -8.51 32.98 11.85
CA PRO A 640 -7.37 33.13 12.74
C PRO A 640 -6.76 34.52 12.57
N GLY A 641 -6.54 35.26 13.67
CA GLY A 641 -6.02 36.63 13.59
C GLY A 641 -4.63 36.76 12.94
N LYS A 642 -3.90 35.64 12.85
CA LYS A 642 -2.59 35.52 12.20
C LYS A 642 -2.65 35.21 10.69
N LEU A 643 -3.82 34.80 10.18
CA LEU A 643 -4.01 34.49 8.77
C LEU A 643 -3.95 35.78 7.96
N ALA A 644 -3.00 35.87 7.03
CA ALA A 644 -3.05 36.87 5.98
C ALA A 644 -3.87 36.29 4.82
N ASP A 645 -5.13 36.70 4.71
CA ASP A 645 -6.04 36.14 3.70
C ASP A 645 -5.76 36.65 2.27
N CYS A 646 -6.32 35.98 1.26
CA CYS A 646 -6.36 36.45 -0.12
C CYS A 646 -7.66 37.22 -0.41
N SER A 647 -7.71 37.98 -1.51
CA SER A 647 -8.90 38.77 -1.86
C SER A 647 -9.88 38.05 -2.79
N SER A 648 -9.39 37.10 -3.59
CA SER A 648 -10.25 36.21 -4.38
C SER A 648 -10.98 35.21 -3.50
N LYS A 649 -12.16 34.79 -3.97
CA LYS A 649 -12.98 33.73 -3.37
C LYS A 649 -13.19 32.56 -4.32
N GLU A 650 -12.58 32.62 -5.50
CA GLU A 650 -12.73 31.59 -6.52
C GLU A 650 -11.86 30.40 -6.16
N PHE A 651 -12.50 29.26 -5.85
CA PHE A 651 -11.83 28.10 -5.26
C PHE A 651 -10.69 27.57 -6.14
N SER A 652 -10.87 27.58 -7.46
CA SER A 652 -9.89 27.00 -8.40
C SER A 652 -8.55 27.74 -8.45
N GLU A 653 -8.50 29.00 -8.03
CA GLU A 653 -7.27 29.81 -8.08
C GLU A 653 -6.71 30.19 -6.70
N THR A 654 -7.44 29.91 -5.62
CA THR A 654 -7.01 30.29 -4.27
C THR A 654 -6.05 29.28 -3.66
N GLU A 655 -5.00 29.77 -3.02
CA GLU A 655 -3.91 28.96 -2.48
C GLU A 655 -3.61 29.39 -1.04
N LEU A 656 -3.39 28.44 -0.15
CA LEU A 656 -2.96 28.68 1.22
C LEU A 656 -1.53 28.17 1.42
N PHE A 657 -0.61 29.07 1.76
CA PHE A 657 0.74 28.72 2.17
C PHE A 657 0.80 28.64 3.70
N ILE A 658 1.13 27.45 4.20
CA ILE A 658 1.43 27.21 5.61
C ILE A 658 2.93 27.35 5.79
N VAL A 659 3.35 28.33 6.59
CA VAL A 659 4.76 28.74 6.70
C VAL A 659 5.28 28.56 8.12
N GLU A 660 6.52 28.09 8.23
CA GLU A 660 7.24 27.96 9.49
C GLU A 660 7.70 29.32 10.04
N GLY A 661 7.15 29.71 11.19
CA GLY A 661 7.57 30.91 11.91
C GLY A 661 7.08 32.25 11.31
N ASP A 662 7.20 33.31 12.11
CA ASP A 662 6.77 34.65 11.71
C ASP A 662 7.78 35.32 10.74
N SER A 663 9.04 34.87 10.72
CA SER A 663 10.10 35.41 9.85
C SER A 663 9.85 35.08 8.37
N ALA A 664 9.76 33.78 8.03
CA ALA A 664 9.47 33.33 6.68
C ALA A 664 8.07 33.78 6.23
N ALA A 665 7.09 33.80 7.13
CA ALA A 665 5.76 34.35 6.85
C ALA A 665 5.79 35.85 6.52
N GLY A 666 6.71 36.61 7.12
CA GLY A 666 6.94 38.02 6.81
C GLY A 666 7.40 38.23 5.37
N SER A 667 8.38 37.43 4.91
CA SER A 667 8.85 37.46 3.51
C SER A 667 7.78 36.98 2.54
N ALA A 668 7.10 35.87 2.85
CA ALA A 668 6.02 35.33 2.02
C ALA A 668 4.85 36.31 1.88
N LYS A 669 4.43 36.98 2.98
CA LYS A 669 3.36 37.98 2.95
C LYS A 669 3.69 39.19 2.08
N GLN A 670 4.96 39.56 1.99
CA GLN A 670 5.44 40.66 1.14
C GLN A 670 5.58 40.25 -0.33
N GLY A 671 6.03 39.01 -0.61
CA GLY A 671 6.29 38.51 -1.96
C GLY A 671 5.07 37.94 -2.69
N ARG A 672 4.03 37.49 -1.98
CA ARG A 672 2.85 36.82 -2.56
C ARG A 672 2.02 37.69 -3.49
N ASP A 673 1.26 37.02 -4.36
CA ASP A 673 0.08 37.61 -4.98
C ASP A 673 -1.09 37.64 -3.97
N ARG A 674 -1.42 38.83 -3.48
CA ARG A 674 -2.52 39.06 -2.52
C ARG A 674 -3.90 38.74 -3.10
N ARG A 675 -4.01 38.60 -4.42
CA ARG A 675 -5.26 38.24 -5.09
C ARG A 675 -5.63 36.80 -4.77
N THR A 676 -4.69 35.87 -4.93
CA THR A 676 -4.94 34.43 -4.92
C THR A 676 -4.31 33.70 -3.74
N GLN A 677 -3.25 34.22 -3.13
CA GLN A 677 -2.46 33.50 -2.14
C GLN A 677 -2.68 34.01 -0.72
N ALA A 678 -3.07 33.12 0.19
CA ALA A 678 -3.17 33.31 1.63
C ALA A 678 -1.92 32.75 2.35
N ILE A 679 -1.51 33.38 3.46
CA ILE A 679 -0.37 32.94 4.28
C ILE A 679 -0.84 32.67 5.70
N LEU A 680 -0.55 31.49 6.22
CA LEU A 680 -0.79 31.10 7.61
C LEU A 680 0.54 30.76 8.31
N PRO A 681 1.04 31.63 9.20
CA PRO A 681 2.23 31.32 9.99
C PRO A 681 1.91 30.30 11.08
N LEU A 682 2.85 29.38 11.32
CA LEU A 682 2.85 28.46 12.44
C LEU A 682 3.91 28.85 13.47
N ARG A 683 3.58 28.73 14.75
CA ARG A 683 4.52 29.03 15.84
C ARG A 683 4.92 27.75 16.56
N GLY A 684 6.20 27.41 16.46
CA GLY A 684 6.77 26.22 17.07
C GLY A 684 6.27 24.93 16.42
N LYS A 685 6.61 23.80 17.06
CA LYS A 685 6.24 22.46 16.58
C LYS A 685 4.76 22.20 16.85
N ILE A 686 4.07 21.66 15.84
CA ILE A 686 2.65 21.31 15.96
C ILE A 686 2.47 20.13 16.91
N LEU A 687 1.34 20.10 17.63
CA LEU A 687 0.95 18.95 18.42
C LEU A 687 0.84 17.70 17.54
N ASN A 688 1.61 16.66 17.86
CA ASN A 688 1.45 15.36 17.23
C ASN A 688 0.07 14.77 17.58
N ILE A 689 -0.82 14.73 16.59
CA ILE A 689 -2.20 14.28 16.80
C ILE A 689 -2.34 12.76 16.91
N GLU A 690 -1.32 11.99 16.50
CA GLU A 690 -1.31 10.53 16.64
C GLU A 690 -1.30 10.10 18.10
N ARG A 691 -0.59 10.86 18.94
CA ARG A 691 -0.43 10.60 20.38
C ARG A 691 -1.44 11.37 21.24
N ALA A 692 -2.29 12.19 20.64
CA ALA A 692 -3.17 13.11 21.35
C ALA A 692 -4.62 12.65 21.35
N ALA A 693 -5.26 12.71 22.52
CA ALA A 693 -6.69 12.50 22.63
C ALA A 693 -7.47 13.53 21.77
N PRO A 694 -8.62 13.16 21.16
CA PRO A 694 -9.36 14.03 20.25
C PRO A 694 -9.70 15.42 20.82
N GLU A 695 -9.91 15.54 22.13
CA GLU A 695 -10.24 16.79 22.82
C GLU A 695 -9.07 17.78 22.77
N ARG A 696 -7.83 17.28 22.86
CA ARG A 696 -6.61 18.12 22.83
C ARG A 696 -6.41 18.79 21.47
N ILE A 697 -6.88 18.16 20.39
CA ILE A 697 -6.85 18.74 19.04
C ILE A 697 -7.62 20.05 19.01
N TYR A 698 -8.82 20.07 19.61
CA TYR A 698 -9.68 21.25 19.66
C TYR A 698 -9.27 22.25 20.74
N GLN A 699 -8.39 21.91 21.67
CA GLN A 699 -7.85 22.86 22.66
C GLN A 699 -6.61 23.60 22.14
N ASN A 700 -5.94 23.04 21.14
CA ASN A 700 -4.74 23.63 20.55
C ASN A 700 -5.10 24.76 19.57
N SER A 701 -4.59 25.97 19.84
CA SER A 701 -4.87 27.16 19.04
C SER A 701 -4.31 27.10 17.62
N GLU A 702 -3.17 26.43 17.40
CA GLU A 702 -2.55 26.29 16.08
C GLU A 702 -3.40 25.37 15.18
N LEU A 703 -3.83 24.23 15.73
CA LEU A 703 -4.71 23.29 15.04
C LEU A 703 -6.10 23.87 14.78
N GLN A 704 -6.69 24.57 15.76
CA GLN A 704 -7.93 25.31 15.53
C GLN A 704 -7.77 26.34 14.40
N GLY A 705 -6.61 27.02 14.37
CA GLY A 705 -6.26 27.97 13.32
C GLY A 705 -6.25 27.32 11.93
N LEU A 706 -5.60 26.16 11.80
CA LEU A 706 -5.54 25.38 10.57
C LEU A 706 -6.93 24.89 10.13
N ILE A 707 -7.71 24.30 11.04
CA ILE A 707 -9.06 23.79 10.77
C ILE A 707 -9.97 24.92 10.24
N SER A 708 -9.93 26.08 10.90
CA SER A 708 -10.72 27.27 10.52
C SER A 708 -10.25 27.88 9.19
N ALA A 709 -8.93 28.02 9.00
CA ALA A 709 -8.37 28.59 7.78
C ALA A 709 -8.73 27.74 6.55
N CYS A 710 -8.53 26.42 6.63
CA CYS A 710 -8.77 25.50 5.52
C CYS A 710 -10.26 25.19 5.29
N GLY A 711 -11.10 25.30 6.33
CA GLY A 711 -12.52 24.95 6.24
C GLY A 711 -12.78 23.44 6.34
N LEU A 712 -11.98 22.72 7.13
CA LEU A 712 -11.98 21.24 7.18
C LEU A 712 -13.20 20.62 7.89
N GLY A 713 -14.01 21.45 8.56
CA GLY A 713 -15.13 20.95 9.37
C GLY A 713 -14.66 20.22 10.63
N MET A 714 -15.42 19.21 11.06
CA MET A 714 -15.11 18.44 12.25
C MET A 714 -14.44 17.12 11.88
N LYS A 715 -13.47 16.67 12.66
CA LYS A 715 -12.87 15.33 12.51
C LYS A 715 -13.96 14.24 12.40
N GLY A 716 -13.93 13.49 11.29
CA GLY A 716 -14.84 12.40 11.00
C GLY A 716 -16.16 12.77 10.31
N SER A 717 -16.38 14.05 9.95
CA SER A 717 -17.41 14.39 8.96
C SER A 717 -16.85 14.27 7.54
N GLU A 718 -17.71 13.86 6.60
CA GLU A 718 -17.40 13.90 5.16
C GLU A 718 -16.89 15.29 4.75
N LEU A 719 -15.94 15.34 3.83
CA LEU A 719 -15.40 16.61 3.34
C LEU A 719 -16.37 17.26 2.35
N GLU A 720 -17.10 18.26 2.83
CA GLU A 720 -17.90 19.12 1.96
C GLU A 720 -16.96 20.04 1.15
N GLU A 721 -16.74 19.75 -0.13
CA GLU A 721 -15.86 20.56 -0.99
C GLU A 721 -16.25 22.05 -1.01
N GLY A 722 -17.55 22.35 -0.91
CA GLY A 722 -18.05 23.71 -0.83
C GLY A 722 -17.69 24.46 0.46
N SER A 723 -17.23 23.77 1.51
CA SER A 723 -16.76 24.40 2.76
C SER A 723 -15.27 24.74 2.73
N LEU A 724 -14.50 24.16 1.80
CA LEU A 724 -13.08 24.46 1.65
C LEU A 724 -12.89 25.87 1.10
N ARG A 725 -11.93 26.59 1.69
CA ARG A 725 -11.65 27.99 1.32
C ARG A 725 -10.62 28.15 0.21
N TYR A 726 -9.73 27.17 0.06
CA TYR A 726 -8.58 27.23 -0.84
C TYR A 726 -8.50 25.97 -1.67
N GLY A 727 -8.32 26.12 -3.00
CA GLY A 727 -8.15 25.01 -3.92
C GLY A 727 -6.79 24.33 -3.82
N LYS A 728 -5.78 25.00 -3.25
CA LYS A 728 -4.49 24.37 -2.95
C LYS A 728 -4.03 24.73 -1.54
N ILE A 729 -3.56 23.74 -0.81
CA ILE A 729 -2.89 23.92 0.48
C ILE A 729 -1.42 23.53 0.28
N VAL A 730 -0.52 24.50 0.45
CA VAL A 730 0.91 24.35 0.20
C VAL A 730 1.65 24.42 1.53
N ILE A 731 2.36 23.36 1.89
CA ILE A 731 3.27 23.31 3.03
C ILE A 731 4.61 23.89 2.58
N MET A 732 5.04 24.98 3.20
CA MET A 732 6.29 25.67 2.89
C MET A 732 7.12 25.81 4.17
N THR A 733 7.92 24.78 4.44
CA THR A 733 8.83 24.66 5.61
C THR A 733 10.27 24.86 5.19
N ASP A 734 11.15 25.12 6.16
CA ASP A 734 12.58 25.26 5.90
C ASP A 734 13.21 23.91 5.45
N ALA A 735 14.34 24.00 4.76
CA ALA A 735 15.08 22.86 4.22
C ALA A 735 16.10 22.32 5.23
N ASP A 736 15.67 22.22 6.50
CA ASP A 736 16.45 21.76 7.63
C ASP A 736 15.72 20.63 8.39
N VAL A 737 16.32 20.16 9.49
CA VAL A 737 15.78 19.08 10.31
C VAL A 737 14.46 19.44 11.00
N ASP A 738 14.29 20.71 11.39
CA ASP A 738 13.09 21.19 12.07
C ASP A 738 11.93 21.38 11.09
N GLY A 739 12.18 21.92 9.91
CA GLY A 739 11.22 22.02 8.82
C GLY A 739 10.79 20.64 8.31
N ALA A 740 11.70 19.67 8.22
CA ALA A 740 11.34 18.28 7.93
C ALA A 740 10.40 17.69 9.00
N HIS A 741 10.67 17.95 10.27
CA HIS A 741 9.83 17.49 11.37
C HIS A 741 8.43 18.15 11.35
N ILE A 742 8.34 19.47 11.13
CA ILE A 742 7.05 20.18 11.02
C ILE A 742 6.26 19.68 9.82
N ARG A 743 6.94 19.41 8.68
CA ARG A 743 6.33 18.82 7.49
C ARG A 743 5.70 17.46 7.81
N VAL A 744 6.42 16.57 8.50
CA VAL A 744 5.87 15.26 8.92
C VAL A 744 4.67 15.42 9.86
N LEU A 745 4.72 16.36 10.82
CA LEU A 745 3.60 16.65 11.72
C LEU A 745 2.36 17.14 10.96
N LEU A 746 2.53 18.01 9.96
CA LEU A 746 1.45 18.50 9.11
C LEU A 746 0.86 17.39 8.23
N LEU A 747 1.71 16.56 7.61
CA LEU A 747 1.27 15.41 6.82
C LEU A 747 0.47 14.43 7.69
N THR A 748 0.96 14.13 8.89
CA THR A 748 0.25 13.31 9.88
C THR A 748 -1.10 13.95 10.23
N PHE A 749 -1.12 15.27 10.47
CA PHE A 749 -2.35 16.00 10.77
C PHE A 749 -3.39 15.86 9.65
N PHE A 750 -3.05 16.19 8.41
CA PHE A 750 -4.01 16.12 7.30
C PHE A 750 -4.46 14.68 7.04
N PHE A 751 -3.53 13.71 7.05
CA PHE A 751 -3.84 12.30 6.84
C PHE A 751 -4.80 11.73 7.89
N ARG A 752 -4.60 12.07 9.17
CA ARG A 752 -5.40 11.55 10.30
C ARG A 752 -6.66 12.35 10.59
N TYR A 753 -6.69 13.65 10.27
CA TYR A 753 -7.82 14.52 10.55
C TYR A 753 -8.83 14.52 9.40
N GLN A 754 -8.36 14.65 8.15
CA GLN A 754 -9.22 14.72 6.97
C GLN A 754 -8.51 14.11 5.75
N ARG A 755 -8.56 12.78 5.66
CA ARG A 755 -7.85 11.99 4.64
C ARG A 755 -8.29 12.31 3.22
N GLU A 756 -9.59 12.54 3.03
CA GLU A 756 -10.19 12.85 1.71
C GLU A 756 -9.53 14.07 1.05
N LEU A 757 -8.98 15.01 1.84
CA LEU A 757 -8.27 16.18 1.33
C LEU A 757 -6.98 15.79 0.59
N VAL A 758 -6.27 14.78 1.11
CA VAL A 758 -5.04 14.26 0.51
C VAL A 758 -5.37 13.37 -0.69
N GLU A 759 -6.38 12.52 -0.58
CA GLU A 759 -6.83 11.62 -1.66
C GLU A 759 -7.34 12.40 -2.88
N LYS A 760 -8.04 13.52 -2.67
CA LYS A 760 -8.49 14.42 -3.75
C LYS A 760 -7.36 15.31 -4.30
N GLY A 761 -6.16 15.25 -3.73
CA GLY A 761 -4.98 15.94 -4.26
C GLY A 761 -4.93 17.46 -4.00
N PHE A 762 -5.51 17.93 -2.90
CA PHE A 762 -5.48 19.37 -2.54
C PHE A 762 -4.24 19.79 -1.74
N LEU A 763 -3.42 18.84 -1.28
CA LEU A 763 -2.24 19.08 -0.47
C LEU A 763 -0.95 19.04 -1.28
N TYR A 764 -0.09 20.05 -1.12
CA TYR A 764 1.16 20.23 -1.85
C TYR A 764 2.30 20.60 -0.89
N ILE A 765 3.52 20.33 -1.32
CA ILE A 765 4.75 20.72 -0.62
C ILE A 765 5.55 21.64 -1.56
N ALA A 766 5.97 22.80 -1.07
CA ALA A 766 6.82 23.72 -1.81
C ALA A 766 8.25 23.17 -1.90
N GLN A 767 8.94 23.47 -3.01
CA GLN A 767 10.36 23.13 -3.22
C GLN A 767 11.16 24.43 -3.36
N PRO A 768 11.66 25.01 -2.26
CA PRO A 768 12.55 26.17 -2.34
C PRO A 768 13.94 25.77 -2.87
N PRO A 769 14.69 26.70 -3.48
CA PRO A 769 16.03 26.42 -3.97
C PRO A 769 17.03 26.20 -2.83
N LEU A 770 17.97 25.28 -3.02
CA LEU A 770 19.03 25.01 -2.05
C LEU A 770 20.20 25.99 -2.18
N TYR A 771 20.53 26.39 -3.41
CA TYR A 771 21.68 27.24 -3.69
C TYR A 771 21.32 28.43 -4.58
N LYS A 772 22.03 29.54 -4.33
CA LYS A 772 22.12 30.70 -5.20
C LYS A 772 23.56 30.85 -5.67
N ILE A 773 23.77 30.73 -6.97
CA ILE A 773 25.06 30.88 -7.63
C ILE A 773 25.08 32.25 -8.30
N MET A 774 26.09 33.05 -7.98
CA MET A 774 26.25 34.40 -8.51
C MET A 774 27.56 34.46 -9.29
N THR A 775 27.49 34.81 -10.57
CA THR A 775 28.67 34.88 -11.44
C THR A 775 28.87 36.29 -12.01
N GLY A 776 30.13 36.70 -12.15
CA GLY A 776 30.51 38.02 -12.67
C GLY A 776 30.49 39.16 -11.65
N SER A 777 30.91 40.35 -12.07
CA SER A 777 31.06 41.54 -11.22
C SER A 777 30.31 42.76 -11.78
N GLY A 778 29.71 43.57 -10.90
CA GLY A 778 29.00 44.79 -11.28
C GLY A 778 27.65 44.55 -11.98
N ARG A 779 27.43 45.19 -13.13
CA ARG A 779 26.15 45.15 -13.89
C ARG A 779 25.93 43.87 -14.70
N ALA A 780 26.94 43.03 -14.86
CA ALA A 780 26.86 41.75 -15.57
C ALA A 780 26.66 40.54 -14.63
N ARG A 781 26.19 40.80 -13.39
CA ARG A 781 25.97 39.75 -12.38
C ARG A 781 24.80 38.87 -12.81
N ILE A 782 25.06 37.59 -13.05
CA ILE A 782 24.03 36.59 -13.32
C ILE A 782 23.75 35.85 -12.03
N GLU A 783 22.48 35.79 -11.64
CA GLU A 783 22.02 35.02 -10.48
C GLU A 783 21.29 33.77 -10.99
N LYS A 784 21.74 32.60 -10.57
CA LYS A 784 21.11 31.31 -10.88
C LYS A 784 20.75 30.60 -9.59
N TYR A 785 19.54 30.06 -9.54
CA TYR A 785 19.06 29.21 -8.46
C TYR A 785 19.11 27.75 -8.88
N THR A 786 19.55 26.88 -7.98
CA THR A 786 19.57 25.42 -8.19
C THR A 786 18.91 24.72 -7.00
N PHE A 787 18.20 23.62 -7.29
CA PHE A 787 17.34 22.91 -6.35
C PHE A 787 17.95 21.60 -5.87
N SER A 788 19.02 21.12 -6.51
CA SER A 788 19.79 19.95 -6.08
C SER A 788 21.30 20.19 -6.12
N ASP A 789 22.04 19.30 -5.46
CA ASP A 789 23.50 19.29 -5.53
C ASP A 789 24.01 18.94 -6.93
N GLU A 790 23.32 18.04 -7.65
CA GLU A 790 23.67 17.69 -9.02
C GLU A 790 23.47 18.87 -9.97
N GLU A 791 22.37 19.63 -9.84
CA GLU A 791 22.12 20.83 -10.65
C GLU A 791 23.17 21.91 -10.40
N LYS A 792 23.55 22.09 -9.13
CA LYS A 792 24.64 23.00 -8.74
C LYS A 792 25.95 22.59 -9.42
N GLU A 793 26.32 21.32 -9.30
CA GLU A 793 27.58 20.81 -9.85
C GLU A 793 27.60 20.85 -11.38
N GLN A 794 26.50 20.50 -12.05
CA GLN A 794 26.37 20.59 -13.49
C GLN A 794 26.52 22.04 -13.97
N TYR A 795 25.81 22.99 -13.35
CA TYR A 795 25.90 24.39 -13.72
C TYR A 795 27.32 24.96 -13.51
N LEU A 796 28.00 24.57 -12.42
CA LEU A 796 29.39 24.95 -12.18
C LEU A 796 30.34 24.36 -13.24
N ARG A 797 30.18 23.10 -13.62
CA ARG A 797 30.99 22.46 -14.68
C ARG A 797 30.82 23.13 -16.03
N GLU A 798 29.58 23.39 -16.43
CA GLU A 798 29.25 24.08 -17.69
C GLU A 798 29.88 25.49 -17.73
N MET A 799 29.80 26.22 -16.61
CA MET A 799 30.34 27.58 -16.52
C MET A 799 31.87 27.64 -16.45
N LEU A 800 32.51 26.66 -15.82
CA LEU A 800 33.97 26.59 -15.67
C LEU A 800 34.66 25.83 -16.83
N GLY A 801 33.90 25.21 -17.73
CA GLY A 801 34.43 24.44 -18.86
C GLY A 801 35.14 23.14 -18.45
N ILE A 802 34.78 22.59 -17.29
CA ILE A 802 35.37 21.37 -16.73
C ILE A 802 34.68 20.15 -17.36
N LYS A 803 35.46 19.15 -17.78
CA LYS A 803 34.92 17.92 -18.39
C LYS A 803 34.29 17.01 -17.34
N GLU A 804 33.34 16.20 -17.78
CA GLU A 804 32.64 15.24 -16.94
C GLU A 804 33.64 14.20 -16.37
N GLY A 805 33.77 14.13 -15.04
CA GLY A 805 34.70 13.24 -14.33
C GLY A 805 35.89 13.92 -13.65
N ASP A 806 36.22 15.17 -14.01
CA ASP A 806 37.26 15.93 -13.32
C ASP A 806 36.71 16.58 -12.02
N PRO A 807 37.47 16.55 -10.90
CA PRO A 807 37.03 17.16 -9.65
C PRO A 807 37.05 18.69 -9.74
N ILE A 808 35.99 19.36 -9.26
CA ILE A 808 35.98 20.81 -9.07
C ILE A 808 36.90 21.12 -7.88
N THR A 809 37.98 21.86 -8.11
CA THR A 809 38.94 22.21 -7.05
C THR A 809 38.63 23.58 -6.44
N ASP A 810 39.07 23.81 -5.20
CA ASP A 810 38.94 25.12 -4.55
C ASP A 810 39.65 26.24 -5.31
N ASN A 811 40.66 25.91 -6.13
CA ASN A 811 41.33 26.85 -7.03
C ASN A 811 40.42 27.31 -8.18
N ASP A 812 39.51 26.46 -8.65
CA ASP A 812 38.54 26.81 -9.70
C ASP A 812 37.43 27.74 -9.17
N LEU A 813 37.14 27.66 -7.86
CA LEU A 813 36.14 28.47 -7.16
C LEU A 813 36.70 29.79 -6.62
N SER A 814 38.01 29.85 -6.32
CA SER A 814 38.66 31.00 -5.67
C SER A 814 39.09 32.13 -6.61
N ASP A 815 38.95 31.96 -7.92
CA ASP A 815 39.31 32.94 -8.96
C ASP A 815 38.38 34.19 -9.00
N GLY A 816 37.56 34.40 -7.96
CA GLY A 816 36.71 35.59 -7.75
C GLY A 816 35.52 35.75 -8.71
N LYS A 817 35.29 34.77 -9.59
CA LYS A 817 34.25 34.80 -10.63
C LYS A 817 32.91 34.20 -10.20
N VAL A 818 32.89 33.35 -9.17
CA VAL A 818 31.71 32.58 -8.74
C VAL A 818 31.54 32.68 -7.23
N MET A 819 30.36 33.08 -6.77
CA MET A 819 29.97 33.11 -5.36
C MET A 819 28.76 32.21 -5.16
N ILE A 820 28.88 31.20 -4.29
CA ILE A 820 27.81 30.25 -3.96
C ILE A 820 27.26 30.60 -2.58
N GLN A 821 25.95 30.78 -2.48
CA GLN A 821 25.22 30.95 -1.23
C GLN A 821 24.27 29.76 -1.05
N ARG A 822 24.38 29.03 0.05
CA ARG A 822 23.40 28.00 0.45
C ARG A 822 22.32 28.66 1.30
N PHE A 823 21.05 28.39 1.00
CA PHE A 823 19.94 28.82 1.85
C PHE A 823 19.75 27.83 2.98
N LYS A 824 19.72 28.30 4.23
CA LYS A 824 19.44 27.45 5.40
C LYS A 824 17.99 27.52 5.85
N GLY A 825 17.36 28.69 5.68
CA GLY A 825 15.94 28.88 5.99
C GLY A 825 15.27 29.87 5.03
N LEU A 826 13.96 29.76 4.88
CA LEU A 826 13.14 30.61 4.01
C LEU A 826 13.16 32.08 4.45
N GLY A 827 13.41 32.33 5.74
CA GLY A 827 13.54 33.68 6.29
C GLY A 827 14.78 34.45 5.79
N GLU A 828 15.77 33.76 5.23
CA GLU A 828 16.98 34.38 4.65
C GLU A 828 16.75 34.90 3.22
N MET A 829 15.64 34.49 2.59
CA MET A 829 15.28 34.87 1.23
C MET A 829 14.56 36.22 1.21
N MET A 830 14.97 37.08 0.27
CA MET A 830 14.25 38.33 0.02
C MET A 830 12.87 38.03 -0.59
N PRO A 831 11.81 38.83 -0.32
CA PRO A 831 10.46 38.57 -0.81
C PRO A 831 10.36 38.32 -2.32
N LYS A 832 11.14 39.07 -3.11
CA LYS A 832 11.20 38.91 -4.57
C LYS A 832 11.81 37.58 -4.99
N GLN A 833 12.85 37.13 -4.29
CA GLN A 833 13.51 35.84 -4.57
C GLN A 833 12.54 34.70 -4.26
N LEU A 834 11.89 34.76 -3.09
CA LEU A 834 10.91 33.76 -2.68
C LEU A 834 9.73 33.66 -3.66
N TRP A 835 9.29 34.80 -4.22
CA TRP A 835 8.30 34.81 -5.30
C TRP A 835 8.81 34.06 -6.52
N GLU A 836 9.90 34.53 -7.13
CA GLU A 836 10.42 34.04 -8.42
C GLU A 836 10.82 32.56 -8.39
N THR A 837 11.20 32.02 -7.23
CA THR A 837 11.68 30.63 -7.12
C THR A 837 10.61 29.66 -6.62
N THR A 838 9.74 30.10 -5.70
CA THR A 838 8.95 29.15 -4.88
C THR A 838 7.45 29.43 -4.88
N MET A 839 7.02 30.70 -5.05
CA MET A 839 5.61 31.06 -4.92
C MET A 839 4.91 31.38 -6.25
N ASP A 840 5.65 31.80 -7.27
CA ASP A 840 5.11 32.16 -8.58
C ASP A 840 4.55 30.92 -9.31
N PRO A 841 3.25 30.88 -9.65
CA PRO A 841 2.65 29.77 -10.36
C PRO A 841 3.29 29.42 -11.70
N GLU A 842 3.98 30.37 -12.36
CA GLU A 842 4.60 30.14 -13.67
C GLU A 842 5.98 29.45 -13.59
N SER A 843 6.73 29.67 -12.50
CA SER A 843 8.12 29.18 -12.38
C SER A 843 8.33 28.13 -11.29
N ARG A 844 7.44 28.05 -10.29
CA ARG A 844 7.64 27.18 -9.13
C ARG A 844 7.42 25.70 -9.46
N THR A 845 8.03 24.85 -8.63
CA THR A 845 7.74 23.41 -8.58
C THR A 845 7.09 23.06 -7.24
N LEU A 846 5.95 22.36 -7.30
CA LEU A 846 5.25 21.85 -6.13
C LEU A 846 5.18 20.33 -6.21
N LEU A 847 5.40 19.64 -5.08
CA LEU A 847 5.15 18.21 -4.96
C LEU A 847 3.71 18.01 -4.48
N GLN A 848 2.87 17.39 -5.30
CA GLN A 848 1.53 17.00 -4.87
C GLN A 848 1.60 15.76 -3.99
N VAL A 849 0.96 15.81 -2.83
CA VAL A 849 0.90 14.67 -1.90
C VAL A 849 -0.25 13.75 -2.32
N SER A 850 0.04 12.48 -2.59
CA SER A 850 -0.94 11.43 -2.84
C SER A 850 -0.73 10.26 -1.89
N VAL A 851 -1.80 9.48 -1.66
CA VAL A 851 -1.74 8.24 -0.88
C VAL A 851 -1.97 7.08 -1.83
N ASN A 852 -0.89 6.36 -2.17
CA ASN A 852 -0.95 5.23 -3.11
C ASN A 852 -1.34 3.92 -2.41
N ASP A 853 -0.97 3.77 -1.14
CA ASP A 853 -1.35 2.64 -0.28
C ASP A 853 -1.70 3.18 1.11
N CYS A 854 -3.00 3.27 1.38
CA CYS A 854 -3.50 3.79 2.65
C CYS A 854 -3.04 2.95 3.85
N ALA A 855 -2.90 1.64 3.70
CA ALA A 855 -2.50 0.75 4.80
C ALA A 855 -1.00 0.87 5.09
N LEU A 856 -0.17 0.97 4.06
CA LEU A 856 1.26 1.21 4.24
C LEU A 856 1.51 2.59 4.82
N ALA A 857 0.81 3.62 4.33
CA ALA A 857 0.90 4.97 4.86
C ALA A 857 0.43 5.02 6.33
N ASP A 858 -0.66 4.35 6.66
CA ASP A 858 -1.17 4.19 8.03
C ASP A 858 -0.15 3.52 8.95
N MET A 859 0.37 2.36 8.56
CA MET A 859 1.40 1.63 9.31
C MET A 859 2.67 2.47 9.50
N THR A 860 3.14 3.14 8.44
CA THR A 860 4.35 3.96 8.49
C THR A 860 4.17 5.15 9.42
N MET A 861 3.01 5.82 9.35
CA MET A 861 2.67 6.93 10.25
C MET A 861 2.54 6.44 11.70
N ASP A 862 1.96 5.27 11.95
CA ASP A 862 1.86 4.70 13.30
C ASP A 862 3.25 4.38 13.88
N ILE A 863 4.15 3.76 13.09
CA ILE A 863 5.53 3.49 13.53
C ILE A 863 6.28 4.80 13.84
N LEU A 864 6.23 5.78 12.94
CA LEU A 864 6.99 7.02 13.06
C LEU A 864 6.42 7.99 14.09
N MET A 865 5.09 8.05 14.25
CA MET A 865 4.40 9.08 15.02
C MET A 865 3.65 8.55 16.24
N GLY A 866 3.46 7.23 16.35
CA GLY A 866 2.71 6.56 17.42
C GLY A 866 3.42 6.55 18.77
N THR A 867 3.06 5.60 19.64
CA THR A 867 3.61 5.52 21.01
C THR A 867 4.75 4.51 21.16
N ASP A 868 4.89 3.56 20.24
CA ASP A 868 5.92 2.54 20.31
C ASP A 868 7.29 3.08 19.89
N VAL A 869 8.20 3.18 20.86
CA VAL A 869 9.56 3.67 20.66
C VAL A 869 10.45 2.59 20.04
N ALA A 870 10.21 1.32 20.35
CA ALA A 870 11.06 0.22 19.88
C ALA A 870 10.90 0.01 18.37
N SER A 871 9.66 -0.08 17.88
CA SER A 871 9.39 -0.20 16.44
C SER A 871 9.95 0.96 15.64
N ARG A 872 9.85 2.18 16.18
CA ARG A 872 10.43 3.37 15.54
C ARG A 872 11.95 3.33 15.49
N ARG A 873 12.59 2.93 16.59
CA ARG A 873 14.05 2.80 16.65
C ARG A 873 14.54 1.79 15.63
N ASN A 874 13.89 0.62 15.54
CA ASN A 874 14.24 -0.40 14.56
C ASN A 874 14.06 0.13 13.14
N PHE A 875 12.92 0.77 12.84
CA PHE A 875 12.67 1.40 11.54
C PHE A 875 13.75 2.41 11.13
N ILE A 876 14.25 3.21 12.09
CA ILE A 876 15.35 4.16 11.86
C ILE A 876 16.66 3.40 11.62
N CYS A 877 16.99 2.41 12.45
CA CYS A 877 18.21 1.62 12.32
C CYS A 877 18.28 0.87 10.97
N ASP A 878 17.20 0.21 10.57
CA ASP A 878 17.12 -0.56 9.31
C ASP A 878 17.31 0.35 8.08
N ARG A 879 16.84 1.60 8.15
CA ARG A 879 16.96 2.57 7.05
C ARG A 879 18.21 3.44 7.15
N ALA A 880 18.91 3.45 8.29
CA ALA A 880 20.09 4.27 8.50
C ALA A 880 21.25 3.85 7.58
N GLU A 881 21.33 2.58 7.20
CA GLU A 881 22.39 2.06 6.31
C GLU A 881 22.30 2.60 4.88
N ASN A 882 21.13 3.09 4.46
CA ASN A 882 20.91 3.70 3.14
C ASN A 882 21.23 5.21 3.10
N LEU A 883 21.58 5.82 4.23
CA LEU A 883 21.93 7.24 4.31
C LEU A 883 23.44 7.42 4.08
N LYS A 884 23.81 8.27 3.13
CA LYS A 884 25.22 8.68 2.99
C LYS A 884 25.55 9.62 4.15
N LEU A 885 26.72 9.42 4.77
CA LEU A 885 27.19 10.28 5.87
C LEU A 885 27.23 11.79 5.52
N GLY A 886 27.35 12.13 4.23
CA GLY A 886 27.31 13.53 3.76
C GLY A 886 25.91 14.16 3.70
N ASP A 887 24.85 13.36 3.82
CA ASP A 887 23.45 13.83 3.83
C ASP A 887 22.97 14.14 5.27
N LEU A 888 23.79 13.82 6.27
CA LEU A 888 23.54 14.15 7.67
C LEU A 888 24.10 15.53 7.97
N ASP A 889 23.26 16.43 8.46
CA ASP A 889 23.64 17.76 8.93
C ASP A 889 24.34 17.61 10.30
N VAL A 890 25.61 17.18 10.27
CA VAL A 890 26.50 17.05 11.46
C VAL A 890 27.36 18.29 11.62
#